data_AF-A0A2Z2NUI4-F1
#
_entry.id   AF-A0A2Z2NUI4-F1
#
_cell.length_a   1.000
_cell.length_b   1.000
_cell.length_c   1.000
_cell.angle_alpha   90.00
_cell.angle_beta   90.00
_cell.angle_gamma   90.00
#
_symmetry.space_group_name_H-M   'P 1'
#
loop_
_entity.id
_entity.type
_entity.pdbx_description
1 polymer ?
#
loop_
_entity_poly.entity_id
_entity_poly.type
_entity_poly.pdbx_seq_one_letter_code
_entity_poly.pdbx_strand_id
1 'polypeptide(L)'
;MAFTKSSQHVDDEFSDGLNANGETRAPGAVAADSAEKVSRKGRTRRLWRRGAGESSRVQRKASRYSLRLERKAAEAGDAIAGWPAMEGLIPVLSFLAMPALLVLAITITGGNWPSSILYPIAVGLGLIVGLSALKGVELVVACMIIYLPFSKVFVVPLAPGVNGTNMLILLGLFAAMLRASALRQKLSDWPPGTALVVTFAILSSLSAITITFLPGGRTFFIYNELLSYKAWVDQFIFYFILLMCVRDVESAKRCVVYILIASVLVVLYAVPEMLEKMGRSTIEKSRIGGPQLQSNNFGGFVAYTLLPLVSIFFIYIKDLRAWLLAPYFLLAVKVLITTFSRGAYLAMLLGGFVAGWYKGRGFLALWTALVLCFLLIFPSVIPESIVARMGSLTSEDAGSSAPEEEKLDKSSSTRLVMWRAGAQMILEDPIWGKGFKGFPYLKEDYTEIPVVESDPHSMYLYIGSQMGLPSLALFLLILAYSFNLGRLHSRNKHDRFIKAIGIGGASATACFAVVCIFGSRAVSLNFTANFWAMLVVMQVLKQKMTEAQIAAENVRDPKPPRTNAFIENDSGSRKDRLRKEDKVETAGKEDESFSLFRRKKSRNRTGMRGAAAFQAAEAAIEGSDKDTVDGDSDSPEADKRPRAARRRGAGQRPPGR
;
A
#
# COMPACT_ATOMS: atom_id res chain seq x y z
N MET A 1 23.86 10.63 -48.85
CA MET A 1 23.82 11.11 -50.25
C MET A 1 22.56 11.95 -50.44
N ALA A 2 22.53 12.81 -51.47
CA ALA A 2 21.38 13.63 -51.87
C ALA A 2 20.35 12.75 -52.66
N PHE A 3 19.15 13.19 -53.10
CA PHE A 3 18.72 14.51 -53.60
C PHE A 3 17.27 14.92 -53.22
N THR A 4 16.90 16.11 -53.70
CA THR A 4 15.78 17.00 -53.34
C THR A 4 14.44 16.75 -54.06
N LYS A 5 13.45 17.63 -53.74
CA LYS A 5 12.20 18.00 -54.49
C LYS A 5 10.96 17.15 -54.16
N SER A 6 9.79 17.70 -53.78
CA SER A 6 8.91 18.76 -54.34
C SER A 6 7.99 18.22 -55.46
N SER A 7 6.74 18.66 -55.68
CA SER A 7 5.88 19.67 -55.02
C SER A 7 4.48 19.67 -55.67
N GLN A 8 3.42 20.13 -54.96
CA GLN A 8 2.17 20.70 -55.54
C GLN A 8 1.28 19.71 -56.38
N HIS A 9 0.03 20.00 -56.78
CA HIS A 9 -1.15 20.66 -56.16
C HIS A 9 -2.38 20.36 -57.10
N VAL A 10 -3.62 20.69 -56.68
CA VAL A 10 -4.82 20.91 -57.53
C VAL A 10 -5.59 19.68 -58.09
N ASP A 11 -6.69 19.33 -57.42
CA ASP A 11 -8.13 19.43 -57.82
C ASP A 11 -8.79 18.70 -59.03
N ASP A 12 -10.13 18.60 -58.92
CA ASP A 12 -11.24 18.41 -59.90
C ASP A 12 -11.56 17.07 -60.65
N GLU A 13 -12.56 16.34 -60.10
CA GLU A 13 -13.91 16.00 -60.63
C GLU A 13 -14.21 15.25 -61.98
N PHE A 14 -15.44 14.70 -62.03
CA PHE A 14 -16.29 14.26 -63.18
C PHE A 14 -16.20 12.85 -63.83
N SER A 15 -17.24 12.03 -63.57
CA SER A 15 -17.96 11.11 -64.51
C SER A 15 -17.21 9.88 -65.11
N ASP A 16 -17.82 8.80 -65.62
CA ASP A 16 -19.22 8.32 -65.68
C ASP A 16 -19.25 6.77 -65.84
N GLY A 17 -20.41 6.10 -65.85
CA GLY A 17 -20.53 4.83 -66.62
C GLY A 17 -21.45 3.68 -66.16
N LEU A 18 -22.63 3.61 -66.78
CA LEU A 18 -23.31 2.42 -67.34
C LEU A 18 -24.16 1.45 -66.45
N ASN A 19 -25.21 0.91 -67.10
CA ASN A 19 -26.38 0.23 -66.53
C ASN A 19 -26.51 -1.23 -66.99
N ALA A 20 -27.40 -2.00 -66.32
CA ALA A 20 -28.16 -3.10 -66.93
C ALA A 20 -29.56 -3.21 -66.28
N ASN A 21 -30.61 -3.53 -67.07
CA ASN A 21 -32.03 -3.50 -66.68
C ASN A 21 -32.73 -4.89 -66.81
N GLY A 22 -33.93 -5.03 -66.23
CA GLY A 22 -34.84 -6.18 -66.40
C GLY A 22 -35.80 -6.36 -65.21
N GLU A 23 -36.91 -5.60 -65.11
CA GLU A 23 -38.26 -5.93 -65.62
C GLU A 23 -39.13 -6.86 -64.73
N THR A 24 -40.44 -6.97 -64.91
CA THR A 24 -41.51 -6.03 -64.46
C THR A 24 -42.81 -6.78 -64.08
N ARG A 25 -43.80 -6.04 -63.55
CA ARG A 25 -45.26 -6.33 -63.46
C ARG A 25 -45.84 -7.11 -62.27
N ALA A 26 -47.07 -6.71 -61.95
CA ALA A 26 -48.11 -7.34 -61.11
C ALA A 26 -49.38 -7.46 -62.02
N PRO A 27 -50.63 -7.75 -61.56
CA PRO A 27 -51.15 -8.08 -60.22
C PRO A 27 -52.10 -9.32 -60.20
N GLY A 28 -52.77 -9.59 -59.08
CA GLY A 28 -53.89 -10.55 -59.01
C GLY A 28 -54.39 -10.87 -57.59
N ALA A 29 -55.68 -11.18 -57.43
CA ALA A 29 -56.33 -11.61 -56.19
C ALA A 29 -57.56 -12.49 -56.50
N VAL A 30 -58.05 -13.31 -55.55
CA VAL A 30 -59.45 -13.78 -55.38
C VAL A 30 -59.61 -14.71 -54.14
N ALA A 31 -60.87 -14.88 -53.70
CA ALA A 31 -61.50 -15.71 -52.65
C ALA A 31 -60.75 -16.94 -52.05
N ALA A 32 -60.95 -17.42 -50.80
CA ALA A 32 -62.01 -17.30 -49.76
C ALA A 32 -63.23 -18.25 -49.85
N ASP A 33 -63.26 -19.29 -48.99
CA ASP A 33 -64.44 -20.02 -48.46
C ASP A 33 -63.97 -21.02 -47.35
N SER A 34 -64.74 -21.57 -46.40
CA SER A 34 -66.12 -21.32 -45.88
C SER A 34 -66.26 -21.74 -44.38
N ALA A 35 -67.48 -21.60 -43.83
CA ALA A 35 -67.97 -21.84 -42.45
C ALA A 35 -67.67 -23.25 -41.82
N GLU A 36 -67.83 -23.53 -40.51
CA GLU A 36 -68.42 -22.80 -39.35
C GLU A 36 -67.73 -23.21 -37.99
N LYS A 37 -68.29 -23.59 -36.80
CA LYS A 37 -69.66 -23.79 -36.23
C LYS A 37 -69.74 -23.52 -34.70
N VAL A 38 -70.77 -22.78 -34.26
CA VAL A 38 -71.56 -22.83 -32.98
C VAL A 38 -70.92 -23.20 -31.60
N SER A 39 -70.82 -22.18 -30.71
CA SER A 39 -71.32 -22.15 -29.28
C SER A 39 -70.67 -23.04 -28.17
N ARG A 40 -70.75 -22.75 -26.84
CA ARG A 40 -71.31 -21.61 -26.05
C ARG A 40 -70.70 -21.54 -24.64
N LYS A 41 -70.21 -20.37 -24.19
CA LYS A 41 -70.27 -19.76 -22.83
C LYS A 41 -69.12 -18.79 -22.57
N GLY A 42 -69.44 -17.60 -22.05
CA GLY A 42 -68.46 -16.57 -21.64
C GLY A 42 -68.25 -16.49 -20.12
N ARG A 43 -67.72 -15.33 -19.66
CA ARG A 43 -67.31 -15.00 -18.27
C ARG A 43 -66.00 -15.63 -17.76
N THR A 44 -64.85 -15.20 -18.30
CA THR A 44 -63.56 -15.20 -17.55
C THR A 44 -62.44 -14.28 -18.12
N ARG A 45 -62.66 -13.51 -19.20
CA ARG A 45 -61.60 -12.70 -19.86
C ARG A 45 -61.83 -11.17 -19.84
N ARG A 46 -62.08 -10.60 -18.66
CA ARG A 46 -61.95 -9.14 -18.38
C ARG A 46 -61.41 -8.88 -16.96
N LEU A 47 -60.10 -9.11 -16.76
CA LEU A 47 -59.36 -8.64 -15.56
C LEU A 47 -57.84 -8.59 -15.78
N TRP A 48 -57.28 -9.60 -16.46
CA TRP A 48 -55.83 -9.80 -16.69
C TRP A 48 -55.11 -8.77 -17.60
N ARG A 49 -55.69 -7.60 -17.90
CA ARG A 49 -55.09 -6.60 -18.82
C ARG A 49 -54.76 -5.24 -18.19
N ARG A 50 -54.84 -5.08 -16.86
CA ARG A 50 -54.40 -3.84 -16.16
C ARG A 50 -52.95 -3.89 -15.65
N GLY A 51 -52.50 -4.97 -15.01
CA GLY A 51 -51.18 -5.02 -14.34
C GLY A 51 -49.95 -4.86 -15.25
N ALA A 52 -49.95 -5.46 -16.44
CA ALA A 52 -48.80 -5.42 -17.36
C ALA A 52 -48.44 -4.02 -17.88
N GLY A 53 -49.37 -3.07 -17.79
CA GLY A 53 -49.13 -1.66 -18.14
C GLY A 53 -48.32 -0.90 -17.10
N GLU A 54 -48.35 -1.31 -15.83
CA GLU A 54 -47.70 -0.57 -14.74
C GLU A 54 -46.25 -1.00 -14.52
N SER A 55 -45.95 -2.31 -14.49
CA SER A 55 -44.56 -2.79 -14.40
C SER A 55 -43.69 -2.25 -15.54
N SER A 56 -44.21 -2.27 -16.77
CA SER A 56 -43.54 -1.73 -17.95
C SER A 56 -43.43 -0.19 -17.93
N ARG A 57 -44.40 0.54 -17.35
CA ARG A 57 -44.30 2.00 -17.12
C ARG A 57 -43.31 2.34 -16.00
N VAL A 58 -43.23 1.55 -14.93
CA VAL A 58 -42.26 1.72 -13.84
C VAL A 58 -40.85 1.45 -14.34
N GLN A 59 -40.61 0.35 -15.05
CA GLN A 59 -39.32 0.10 -15.71
C GLN A 59 -38.93 1.21 -16.69
N ARG A 60 -39.87 1.71 -17.52
CA ARG A 60 -39.63 2.84 -18.43
C ARG A 60 -39.46 4.19 -17.71
N LYS A 61 -40.00 4.38 -16.50
CA LYS A 61 -39.70 5.55 -15.65
C LYS A 61 -38.32 5.43 -15.01
N ALA A 62 -37.96 4.24 -14.49
CA ALA A 62 -36.66 3.97 -13.91
C ALA A 62 -35.53 4.14 -14.94
N SER A 63 -35.67 3.60 -16.16
CA SER A 63 -34.67 3.78 -17.22
C SER A 63 -34.59 5.22 -17.74
N ARG A 64 -35.71 5.96 -17.78
CA ARG A 64 -35.70 7.40 -18.09
C ARG A 64 -35.11 8.25 -16.96
N TYR A 65 -35.15 7.78 -15.72
CA TYR A 65 -34.51 8.44 -14.58
C TYR A 65 -33.00 8.15 -14.56
N SER A 66 -32.56 6.91 -14.80
CA SER A 66 -31.14 6.59 -14.97
C SER A 66 -30.55 7.33 -16.17
N LEU A 67 -31.21 7.32 -17.34
CA LEU A 67 -30.78 8.10 -18.50
C LEU A 67 -30.74 9.61 -18.24
N ARG A 68 -31.57 10.15 -17.34
CA ARG A 68 -31.48 11.57 -16.93
C ARG A 68 -30.34 11.85 -15.95
N LEU A 69 -29.97 10.88 -15.10
CA LEU A 69 -28.77 10.95 -14.26
C LEU A 69 -27.49 10.80 -15.09
N GLU A 70 -27.44 9.82 -15.99
CA GLU A 70 -26.35 9.62 -16.95
C GLU A 70 -26.20 10.84 -17.86
N ARG A 71 -27.31 11.40 -18.37
CA ARG A 71 -27.29 12.62 -19.17
C ARG A 71 -26.86 13.84 -18.37
N LYS A 72 -27.30 14.03 -17.11
CA LYS A 72 -26.77 15.11 -16.25
C LYS A 72 -25.30 14.93 -15.90
N ALA A 73 -24.82 13.69 -15.73
CA ALA A 73 -23.40 13.41 -15.53
C ALA A 73 -22.56 13.65 -16.80
N ALA A 74 -23.15 13.47 -17.99
CA ALA A 74 -22.53 13.80 -19.28
C ALA A 74 -22.61 15.30 -19.62
N GLU A 75 -23.67 16.00 -19.23
CA GLU A 75 -23.83 17.45 -19.37
C GLU A 75 -22.98 18.22 -18.33
N ALA A 76 -22.62 17.60 -17.21
CA ALA A 76 -21.51 18.01 -16.34
C ALA A 76 -20.13 17.48 -16.81
N GLY A 77 -20.05 16.88 -18.00
CA GLY A 77 -18.92 16.07 -18.46
C GLY A 77 -17.68 16.84 -18.92
N ASP A 78 -17.74 18.17 -19.00
CA ASP A 78 -16.66 19.01 -19.55
C ASP A 78 -15.49 19.26 -18.57
N ALA A 79 -15.51 18.60 -17.41
CA ALA A 79 -14.50 18.68 -16.36
C ALA A 79 -13.84 17.32 -16.06
N ILE A 80 -13.03 16.81 -17.00
CA ILE A 80 -12.01 15.74 -16.81
C ILE A 80 -12.51 14.49 -16.02
N ALA A 81 -13.75 14.06 -16.27
CA ALA A 81 -14.54 13.18 -15.41
C ALA A 81 -13.78 11.98 -14.77
N GLY A 82 -13.45 12.13 -13.47
CA GLY A 82 -12.83 11.10 -12.62
C GLY A 82 -11.90 11.66 -11.54
N TRP A 83 -11.21 12.77 -11.80
CA TRP A 83 -10.31 13.41 -10.81
C TRP A 83 -11.03 13.76 -9.50
N PRO A 84 -10.32 13.83 -8.36
CA PRO A 84 -10.91 14.27 -7.10
C PRO A 84 -11.46 15.70 -7.16
N ALA A 85 -12.48 15.98 -6.35
CA ALA A 85 -13.06 17.31 -6.22
C ALA A 85 -12.00 18.36 -5.77
N MET A 86 -11.89 19.44 -6.55
CA MET A 86 -10.88 20.49 -6.35
C MET A 86 -11.08 21.27 -5.05
N GLU A 87 -12.30 21.38 -4.54
CA GLU A 87 -12.65 22.13 -3.32
C GLU A 87 -11.88 21.64 -2.08
N GLY A 88 -11.72 20.33 -1.91
CA GLY A 88 -10.89 19.76 -0.83
C GLY A 88 -9.39 19.80 -1.14
N LEU A 89 -9.04 19.68 -2.42
CA LEU A 89 -7.64 19.58 -2.86
C LEU A 89 -6.90 20.93 -2.83
N ILE A 90 -7.55 22.01 -3.25
CA ILE A 90 -6.93 23.35 -3.38
C ILE A 90 -6.32 23.85 -2.06
N PRO A 91 -7.02 23.87 -0.90
CA PRO A 91 -6.45 24.39 0.34
C PRO A 91 -5.17 23.63 0.77
N VAL A 92 -5.14 22.32 0.55
CA VAL A 92 -3.99 21.47 0.86
C VAL A 92 -2.83 21.73 -0.10
N LEU A 93 -3.10 21.84 -1.41
CA LEU A 93 -2.06 22.18 -2.39
C LEU A 93 -1.51 23.61 -2.19
N SER A 94 -2.35 24.58 -1.86
CA SER A 94 -1.91 25.95 -1.54
C SER A 94 -0.98 25.98 -0.32
N PHE A 95 -1.27 25.18 0.73
CA PHE A 95 -0.34 25.05 1.85
C PHE A 95 0.96 24.34 1.45
N LEU A 96 0.88 23.24 0.69
CA LEU A 96 2.06 22.49 0.23
C LEU A 96 2.94 23.29 -0.75
N ALA A 97 2.39 24.32 -1.40
CA ALA A 97 3.16 25.27 -2.20
C ALA A 97 3.97 26.27 -1.34
N MET A 98 3.57 26.56 -0.10
CA MET A 98 4.26 27.55 0.76
C MET A 98 5.74 27.21 1.01
N PRO A 99 6.14 25.96 1.33
CA PRO A 99 7.57 25.60 1.41
C PRO A 99 8.32 25.80 0.09
N ALA A 100 7.70 25.52 -1.06
CA ALA A 100 8.33 25.71 -2.38
C ALA A 100 8.50 27.20 -2.72
N LEU A 101 7.50 28.03 -2.40
CA LEU A 101 7.56 29.48 -2.54
C LEU A 101 8.60 30.10 -1.58
N LEU A 102 8.73 29.57 -0.36
CA LEU A 102 9.76 29.98 0.60
C LEU A 102 11.16 29.65 0.08
N VAL A 103 11.39 28.42 -0.41
CA VAL A 103 12.68 28.05 -1.04
C VAL A 103 12.99 28.93 -2.24
N LEU A 104 12.01 29.20 -3.10
CA LEU A 104 12.15 30.10 -4.25
C LEU A 104 12.51 31.54 -3.81
N ALA A 105 11.84 32.08 -2.79
CA ALA A 105 12.13 33.40 -2.25
C ALA A 105 13.55 33.48 -1.66
N ILE A 106 13.97 32.46 -0.90
CA ILE A 106 15.34 32.33 -0.37
C ILE A 106 16.35 32.28 -1.53
N THR A 107 16.09 31.51 -2.59
CA THR A 107 16.98 31.43 -3.76
C THR A 107 17.10 32.77 -4.49
N ILE A 108 15.96 33.44 -4.78
CA ILE A 108 15.93 34.74 -5.48
C ILE A 108 16.65 35.84 -4.68
N THR A 109 16.58 35.78 -3.36
CA THR A 109 17.23 36.76 -2.45
C THR A 109 18.65 36.38 -2.04
N GLY A 110 19.30 35.45 -2.76
CA GLY A 110 20.72 35.13 -2.57
C GLY A 110 21.04 34.18 -1.42
N GLY A 111 20.07 33.40 -0.94
CA GLY A 111 20.26 32.27 -0.02
C GLY A 111 20.45 32.61 1.46
N ASN A 112 20.95 33.82 1.77
CA ASN A 112 21.47 34.18 3.09
C ASN A 112 20.39 34.58 4.13
N TRP A 113 19.26 33.87 4.18
CA TRP A 113 18.23 34.11 5.21
C TRP A 113 18.73 33.64 6.59
N PRO A 114 18.74 34.51 7.62
CA PRO A 114 19.21 34.12 8.94
C PRO A 114 18.25 33.11 9.59
N SER A 115 18.82 32.19 10.37
CA SER A 115 18.06 31.12 11.05
C SER A 115 16.97 31.66 11.99
N SER A 116 17.14 32.87 12.50
CA SER A 116 16.15 33.61 13.30
C SER A 116 14.86 33.96 12.55
N ILE A 117 14.86 33.94 11.20
CA ILE A 117 13.65 34.07 10.37
C ILE A 117 13.15 32.68 9.95
N LEU A 118 14.08 31.78 9.56
CA LEU A 118 13.72 30.45 9.07
C LEU A 118 13.07 29.56 10.14
N TYR A 119 13.56 29.58 11.39
CA TYR A 119 12.99 28.75 12.46
C TYR A 119 11.57 29.18 12.86
N PRO A 120 11.24 30.47 13.08
CA PRO A 120 9.84 30.88 13.33
C PRO A 120 8.89 30.54 12.18
N ILE A 121 9.33 30.62 10.91
CA ILE A 121 8.50 30.20 9.76
C ILE A 121 8.26 28.69 9.79
N ALA A 122 9.30 27.88 10.03
CA ALA A 122 9.17 26.43 10.14
C ALA A 122 8.27 26.00 11.31
N VAL A 123 8.40 26.66 12.48
CA VAL A 123 7.53 26.46 13.64
C VAL A 123 6.09 26.90 13.33
N GLY A 124 5.88 28.04 12.67
CA GLY A 124 4.57 28.51 12.25
C GLY A 124 3.86 27.54 11.30
N LEU A 125 4.57 27.04 10.27
CA LEU A 125 4.05 26.00 9.37
C LEU A 125 3.74 24.70 10.13
N GLY A 126 4.63 24.28 11.05
CA GLY A 126 4.40 23.10 11.90
C GLY A 126 3.17 23.25 12.81
N LEU A 127 2.97 24.43 13.40
CA LEU A 127 1.78 24.76 14.19
C LEU A 127 0.51 24.81 13.34
N ILE A 128 0.57 25.28 12.09
CA ILE A 128 -0.59 25.22 11.17
C ILE A 128 -0.97 23.76 10.88
N VAL A 129 0.00 22.88 10.60
CA VAL A 129 -0.29 21.44 10.41
C VAL A 129 -0.83 20.82 11.71
N GLY A 130 -0.25 21.16 12.87
CA GLY A 130 -0.71 20.72 14.19
C GLY A 130 -2.15 21.11 14.50
N LEU A 131 -2.49 22.39 14.32
CA LEU A 131 -3.84 22.94 14.51
C LEU A 131 -4.82 22.45 13.43
N SER A 132 -4.34 22.11 12.23
CA SER A 132 -5.19 21.54 11.17
C SER A 132 -5.81 20.21 11.61
N ALA A 133 -5.09 19.38 12.38
CA ALA A 133 -5.56 18.09 12.87
C ALA A 133 -6.86 18.17 13.69
N LEU A 134 -7.12 19.31 14.34
CA LEU A 134 -8.35 19.58 15.10
C LEU A 134 -9.56 19.85 14.19
N LYS A 135 -9.33 20.31 12.95
CA LYS A 135 -10.36 20.63 11.94
C LYS A 135 -10.52 19.53 10.90
N GLY A 136 -9.45 18.83 10.55
CA GLY A 136 -9.44 17.75 9.55
C GLY A 136 -8.07 17.08 9.41
N VAL A 137 -8.08 15.82 9.01
CA VAL A 137 -6.86 14.98 8.93
C VAL A 137 -6.06 15.14 7.64
N GLU A 138 -6.63 15.80 6.63
CA GLU A 138 -6.16 15.71 5.25
C GLU A 138 -4.79 16.36 5.04
N LEU A 139 -4.56 17.54 5.62
CA LEU A 139 -3.26 18.20 5.54
C LEU A 139 -2.17 17.38 6.24
N VAL A 140 -2.46 16.78 7.41
CA VAL A 140 -1.52 15.90 8.11
C VAL A 140 -1.17 14.69 7.24
N VAL A 141 -2.17 14.03 6.65
CA VAL A 141 -1.97 12.89 5.72
C VAL A 141 -1.15 13.29 4.49
N ALA A 142 -1.44 14.44 3.88
CA ALA A 142 -0.70 14.95 2.72
C ALA A 142 0.76 15.24 3.06
N CYS A 143 1.01 15.92 4.18
CA CYS A 143 2.36 16.16 4.71
C CYS A 143 3.10 14.84 4.97
N MET A 144 2.46 13.82 5.57
CA MET A 144 3.09 12.52 5.79
C MET A 144 3.48 11.81 4.49
N ILE A 145 2.55 11.70 3.52
CA ILE A 145 2.81 11.02 2.24
C ILE A 145 3.96 11.70 1.47
N ILE A 146 4.03 13.03 1.51
CA ILE A 146 5.05 13.80 0.79
C ILE A 146 6.39 13.86 1.53
N TYR A 147 6.40 13.97 2.87
CA TYR A 147 7.63 14.06 3.66
C TYR A 147 8.32 12.71 3.89
N LEU A 148 7.58 11.64 4.17
CA LEU A 148 8.17 10.37 4.60
C LEU A 148 9.26 9.81 3.67
N PRO A 149 9.16 9.89 2.32
CA PRO A 149 10.25 9.51 1.42
C PRO A 149 11.61 10.20 1.69
N PHE A 150 11.58 11.42 2.24
CA PHE A 150 12.77 12.23 2.55
C PHE A 150 13.21 12.16 4.01
N SER A 151 12.55 11.37 4.86
CA SER A 151 12.79 11.37 6.32
C SER A 151 14.18 10.89 6.77
N LYS A 152 15.02 10.35 5.86
CA LYS A 152 16.45 10.10 6.09
C LYS A 152 17.35 11.31 5.80
N VAL A 153 16.93 12.21 4.91
CA VAL A 153 17.64 13.46 4.57
C VAL A 153 17.24 14.57 5.53
N PHE A 154 15.94 14.85 5.62
CA PHE A 154 15.42 15.97 6.40
C PHE A 154 15.05 15.53 7.82
N VAL A 155 16.04 15.02 8.55
CA VAL A 155 15.92 14.78 9.99
C VAL A 155 15.93 16.13 10.70
N VAL A 156 14.79 16.57 11.21
CA VAL A 156 14.68 17.77 12.05
C VAL A 156 14.88 17.37 13.51
N PRO A 157 16.04 17.62 14.16
CA PRO A 157 16.18 17.41 15.60
C PRO A 157 15.37 18.46 16.36
N LEU A 158 14.57 18.02 17.33
CA LEU A 158 13.75 18.90 18.19
C LEU A 158 14.16 18.82 19.66
N ALA A 159 14.58 17.65 20.11
CA ALA A 159 15.20 17.40 21.41
C ALA A 159 16.05 16.11 21.32
N PRO A 160 16.90 15.78 22.32
CA PRO A 160 17.60 14.50 22.36
C PRO A 160 16.62 13.31 22.22
N GLY A 161 16.87 12.44 21.23
CA GLY A 161 15.98 11.32 20.88
C GLY A 161 14.68 11.69 20.12
N VAL A 162 14.35 12.98 19.98
CA VAL A 162 13.13 13.46 19.33
C VAL A 162 13.43 14.13 17.99
N ASN A 163 12.97 13.52 16.90
CA ASN A 163 13.02 14.08 15.56
C ASN A 163 11.63 14.44 15.01
N GLY A 164 11.61 15.27 13.97
CA GLY A 164 10.39 15.71 13.28
C GLY A 164 9.57 14.54 12.70
N THR A 165 10.22 13.46 12.25
CA THR A 165 9.54 12.24 11.78
C THR A 165 8.68 11.61 12.88
N ASN A 166 9.24 11.43 14.08
CA ASN A 166 8.52 10.91 15.24
C ASN A 166 7.37 11.83 15.64
N MET A 167 7.60 13.15 15.65
CA MET A 167 6.55 14.13 15.98
C MET A 167 5.43 14.16 14.92
N LEU A 168 5.75 14.00 13.64
CA LEU A 168 4.75 13.91 12.57
C LEU A 168 3.96 12.58 12.63
N ILE A 169 4.59 11.47 13.00
CA ILE A 169 3.91 10.19 13.25
C ILE A 169 2.98 10.30 14.46
N LEU A 170 3.41 10.93 15.55
CA LEU A 170 2.57 11.18 16.74
C LEU A 170 1.40 12.13 16.44
N LEU A 171 1.62 13.19 15.65
CA LEU A 171 0.55 14.06 15.16
C LEU A 171 -0.42 13.31 14.25
N GLY A 172 0.08 12.42 13.38
CA GLY A 172 -0.73 11.54 12.55
C GLY A 172 -1.60 10.58 13.38
N LEU A 173 -1.04 9.97 14.44
CA LEU A 173 -1.77 9.16 15.40
C LEU A 173 -2.83 9.97 16.14
N PHE A 174 -2.51 11.17 16.62
CA PHE A 174 -3.44 12.07 17.28
C PHE A 174 -4.62 12.46 16.36
N ALA A 175 -4.31 12.90 15.13
CA ALA A 175 -5.29 13.22 14.10
C ALA A 175 -6.19 12.02 13.75
N ALA A 176 -5.59 10.82 13.62
CA ALA A 176 -6.31 9.57 13.39
C ALA A 176 -7.25 9.21 14.55
N MET A 177 -6.80 9.32 15.80
CA MET A 177 -7.63 9.06 16.99
C MET A 177 -8.78 10.06 17.12
N LEU A 178 -8.54 11.36 16.90
CA LEU A 178 -9.61 12.36 16.85
C LEU A 178 -10.64 12.04 15.75
N ARG A 179 -10.19 11.68 14.54
CA ARG A 179 -11.05 11.31 13.41
C ARG A 179 -11.82 10.02 13.64
N ALA A 180 -11.23 9.04 14.33
CA ALA A 180 -11.89 7.81 14.73
C ALA A 180 -12.96 8.06 15.80
N SER A 181 -12.66 8.89 16.81
CA SER A 181 -13.62 9.30 17.84
C SER A 181 -14.79 10.10 17.27
N ALA A 182 -14.51 11.13 16.46
CA ALA A 182 -15.52 11.99 15.84
C ALA A 182 -16.46 11.23 14.89
N LEU A 183 -15.94 10.25 14.14
CA LEU A 183 -16.75 9.37 13.28
C LEU A 183 -17.26 8.10 14.01
N ARG A 184 -17.00 7.95 15.31
CA ARG A 184 -17.34 6.79 16.15
C ARG A 184 -16.97 5.43 15.51
N GLN A 185 -15.80 5.37 14.87
CA GLN A 185 -15.35 4.22 14.10
C GLN A 185 -15.18 2.98 14.98
N LYS A 186 -15.63 1.83 14.46
CA LYS A 186 -15.43 0.51 15.07
C LYS A 186 -14.46 -0.32 14.23
N LEU A 187 -13.89 -1.35 14.86
CA LEU A 187 -13.08 -2.37 14.19
C LEU A 187 -13.85 -3.11 13.07
N SER A 188 -15.18 -3.21 13.18
CA SER A 188 -16.07 -3.74 12.13
C SER A 188 -16.09 -2.91 10.84
N ASP A 189 -15.71 -1.63 10.93
CA ASP A 189 -15.86 -0.67 9.84
C ASP A 189 -14.57 -0.57 9.01
N TRP A 190 -13.53 -1.31 9.39
CA TRP A 190 -12.23 -1.34 8.74
C TRP A 190 -12.29 -2.09 7.40
N PRO A 191 -11.56 -1.63 6.36
CA PRO A 191 -11.59 -2.23 5.04
C PRO A 191 -11.26 -3.74 5.01
N PRO A 192 -11.83 -4.50 4.05
CA PRO A 192 -11.51 -5.92 3.89
C PRO A 192 -10.02 -6.10 3.60
N GLY A 193 -9.41 -7.08 4.27
CA GLY A 193 -7.96 -7.34 4.20
C GLY A 193 -7.12 -6.59 5.24
N THR A 194 -7.70 -5.71 6.06
CA THR A 194 -6.98 -5.10 7.20
C THR A 194 -6.43 -6.16 8.16
N ALA A 195 -7.23 -7.19 8.47
CA ALA A 195 -6.82 -8.29 9.35
C ALA A 195 -5.53 -8.99 8.90
N LEU A 196 -5.28 -9.11 7.59
CA LEU A 196 -4.06 -9.70 7.04
C LEU A 196 -2.82 -8.85 7.40
N VAL A 197 -2.95 -7.52 7.35
CA VAL A 197 -1.88 -6.60 7.74
C VAL A 197 -1.70 -6.58 9.26
N VAL A 198 -2.78 -6.68 10.04
CA VAL A 198 -2.73 -6.82 11.51
C VAL A 198 -1.97 -8.10 11.90
N THR A 199 -2.29 -9.25 11.32
CA THR A 199 -1.60 -10.51 11.64
C THR A 199 -0.14 -10.47 11.20
N PHE A 200 0.18 -9.91 10.03
CA PHE A 200 1.58 -9.72 9.62
C PHE A 200 2.36 -8.80 10.56
N ALA A 201 1.75 -7.68 10.97
CA ALA A 201 2.36 -6.73 11.90
C ALA A 201 2.68 -7.39 13.24
N ILE A 202 1.73 -8.13 13.82
CA ILE A 202 1.93 -8.85 15.09
C ILE A 202 2.99 -9.94 14.93
N LEU A 203 2.85 -10.83 13.94
CA LEU A 203 3.70 -12.01 13.81
C LEU A 203 5.16 -11.65 13.48
N SER A 204 5.38 -10.69 12.59
CA SER A 204 6.73 -10.17 12.31
C SER A 204 7.32 -9.41 13.50
N SER A 205 6.50 -8.76 14.33
CA SER A 205 6.96 -8.07 15.55
C SER A 205 7.41 -9.05 16.65
N LEU A 206 6.85 -10.26 16.72
CA LEU A 206 7.29 -11.29 17.68
C LEU A 206 8.75 -11.72 17.49
N SER A 207 9.35 -11.46 16.32
CA SER A 207 10.79 -11.69 16.08
C SER A 207 11.71 -10.88 17.03
N ALA A 208 11.23 -9.76 17.59
CA ALA A 208 11.94 -9.02 18.64
C ALA A 208 11.95 -9.71 20.01
N ILE A 209 11.13 -10.75 20.20
CA ILE A 209 11.20 -11.63 21.37
C ILE A 209 12.16 -12.79 21.07
N THR A 210 12.07 -13.41 19.89
CA THR A 210 12.85 -14.62 19.59
C THR A 210 14.35 -14.36 19.48
N ILE A 211 14.76 -13.16 19.04
CA ILE A 211 16.17 -12.70 19.11
C ILE A 211 16.72 -12.70 20.55
N THR A 212 15.88 -12.51 21.57
CA THR A 212 16.32 -12.45 22.97
C THR A 212 16.57 -13.82 23.60
N PHE A 213 16.16 -14.91 22.93
CA PHE A 213 16.47 -16.28 23.36
C PHE A 213 17.82 -16.79 22.82
N LEU A 214 18.44 -16.09 21.87
CA LEU A 214 19.80 -16.39 21.44
C LEU A 214 20.81 -15.97 22.53
N PRO A 215 21.92 -16.71 22.73
CA PRO A 215 23.03 -16.25 23.55
C PRO A 215 23.46 -14.84 23.12
N GLY A 216 23.56 -13.90 24.06
CA GLY A 216 23.91 -12.49 23.78
C GLY A 216 22.86 -11.65 23.02
N GLY A 217 21.90 -12.27 22.34
CA GLY A 217 20.94 -11.61 21.43
C GLY A 217 20.05 -10.54 22.09
N ARG A 218 19.73 -10.68 23.39
CA ARG A 218 19.05 -9.63 24.18
C ARG A 218 19.85 -8.33 24.22
N THR A 219 21.16 -8.40 24.42
CA THR A 219 22.05 -7.23 24.49
C THR A 219 22.16 -6.58 23.11
N PHE A 220 22.42 -7.38 22.07
CA PHE A 220 22.44 -6.94 20.68
C PHE A 220 21.15 -6.21 20.27
N PHE A 221 19.98 -6.80 20.56
CA PHE A 221 18.70 -6.18 20.24
C PHE A 221 18.51 -4.81 20.93
N ILE A 222 18.75 -4.73 22.24
CA ILE A 222 18.51 -3.52 23.03
C ILE A 222 19.47 -2.38 22.64
N TYR A 223 20.76 -2.67 22.46
CA TYR A 223 21.78 -1.64 22.27
C TYR A 223 22.11 -1.32 20.81
N ASN A 224 21.88 -2.25 19.87
CA ASN A 224 22.23 -2.07 18.46
C ASN A 224 21.02 -1.88 17.53
N GLU A 225 19.93 -2.64 17.72
CA GLU A 225 18.88 -2.78 16.69
C GLU A 225 17.48 -2.28 17.11
N LEU A 226 17.30 -1.79 18.35
CA LEU A 226 16.03 -1.24 18.85
C LEU A 226 15.45 -0.13 17.96
N LEU A 227 16.31 0.72 17.37
CA LEU A 227 15.89 1.77 16.44
C LEU A 227 15.44 1.21 15.08
N SER A 228 16.12 0.17 14.57
CA SER A 228 15.69 -0.57 13.37
C SER A 228 14.34 -1.26 13.58
N TYR A 229 14.13 -1.82 14.78
CA TYR A 229 12.87 -2.45 15.16
C TYR A 229 11.73 -1.42 15.27
N LYS A 230 11.98 -0.25 15.88
CA LYS A 230 11.02 0.86 15.81
C LYS A 230 10.70 1.25 14.36
N ALA A 231 11.71 1.36 13.48
CA ALA A 231 11.48 1.68 12.07
C ALA A 231 10.69 0.62 11.29
N TRP A 232 10.69 -0.64 11.74
CA TRP A 232 9.80 -1.69 11.26
C TRP A 232 8.35 -1.47 11.75
N VAL A 233 8.16 -1.27 13.06
CA VAL A 233 6.84 -1.04 13.67
C VAL A 233 6.16 0.24 13.18
N ASP A 234 6.93 1.31 12.95
CA ASP A 234 6.46 2.59 12.41
C ASP A 234 5.71 2.45 11.06
N GLN A 235 6.00 1.39 10.29
CA GLN A 235 5.29 1.10 9.04
C GLN A 235 3.82 0.74 9.27
N PHE A 236 3.56 -0.10 10.27
CA PHE A 236 2.20 -0.51 10.62
C PHE A 236 1.44 0.63 11.30
N ILE A 237 2.13 1.42 12.14
CA ILE A 237 1.59 2.66 12.69
C ILE A 237 1.12 3.59 11.55
N PHE A 238 1.96 3.82 10.54
CA PHE A 238 1.59 4.64 9.37
C PHE A 238 0.40 4.06 8.59
N TYR A 239 0.37 2.74 8.36
CA TYR A 239 -0.78 2.07 7.74
C TYR A 239 -2.09 2.33 8.51
N PHE A 240 -2.09 2.20 9.86
CA PHE A 240 -3.29 2.44 10.66
C PHE A 240 -3.71 3.92 10.70
N ILE A 241 -2.76 4.87 10.74
CA ILE A 241 -3.05 6.31 10.61
C ILE A 241 -3.86 6.56 9.33
N LEU A 242 -3.38 6.05 8.19
CA LEU A 242 -4.09 6.20 6.92
C LEU A 242 -5.45 5.49 6.92
N LEU A 243 -5.56 4.30 7.50
CA LEU A 243 -6.80 3.51 7.55
C LEU A 243 -7.93 4.21 8.33
N MET A 244 -7.57 4.93 9.39
CA MET A 244 -8.49 5.70 10.26
C MET A 244 -8.83 7.07 9.66
N CYS A 245 -7.90 7.68 8.92
CA CYS A 245 -8.07 8.98 8.28
C CYS A 245 -8.83 8.93 6.95
N VAL A 246 -8.47 7.99 6.06
CA VAL A 246 -9.00 7.84 4.70
C VAL A 246 -10.24 6.94 4.75
N ARG A 247 -11.43 7.53 4.69
CA ARG A 247 -12.70 6.82 4.94
C ARG A 247 -13.73 6.92 3.80
N ASP A 248 -13.42 7.66 2.75
CA ASP A 248 -14.30 7.92 1.60
C ASP A 248 -13.53 7.93 0.27
N VAL A 249 -14.26 7.86 -0.84
CA VAL A 249 -13.70 7.75 -2.20
C VAL A 249 -12.88 8.96 -2.58
N GLU A 250 -13.33 10.16 -2.23
CA GLU A 250 -12.71 11.41 -2.69
C GLU A 250 -11.42 11.70 -1.90
N SER A 251 -11.41 11.48 -0.59
CA SER A 251 -10.18 11.48 0.21
C SER A 251 -9.19 10.42 -0.26
N ALA A 252 -9.65 9.23 -0.66
CA ALA A 252 -8.79 8.20 -1.23
C ALA A 252 -8.17 8.62 -2.58
N LYS A 253 -8.92 9.30 -3.44
CA LYS A 253 -8.39 9.92 -4.67
C LYS A 253 -7.37 11.03 -4.39
N ARG A 254 -7.65 11.93 -3.44
CA ARG A 254 -6.72 13.01 -3.04
C ARG A 254 -5.42 12.46 -2.44
N CYS A 255 -5.48 11.38 -1.67
CA CYS A 255 -4.29 10.65 -1.21
C CYS A 255 -3.40 10.15 -2.37
N VAL A 256 -3.99 9.70 -3.48
CA VAL A 256 -3.20 9.34 -4.68
C VAL A 256 -2.53 10.56 -5.28
N VAL A 257 -3.21 11.71 -5.37
CA VAL A 257 -2.57 12.97 -5.84
C VAL A 257 -1.34 13.30 -4.99
N TYR A 258 -1.36 13.10 -3.67
CA TYR A 258 -0.18 13.28 -2.81
C TYR A 258 0.93 12.25 -3.09
N ILE A 259 0.60 10.99 -3.39
CA ILE A 259 1.58 9.96 -3.81
C ILE A 259 2.25 10.35 -5.15
N LEU A 260 1.46 10.86 -6.11
CA LEU A 260 1.95 11.33 -7.40
C LEU A 260 2.92 12.53 -7.21
N ILE A 261 2.53 13.51 -6.39
CA ILE A 261 3.38 14.67 -6.03
C ILE A 261 4.66 14.22 -5.33
N ALA A 262 4.57 13.29 -4.36
CA ALA A 262 5.74 12.75 -3.67
C ALA A 262 6.72 12.08 -4.65
N SER A 263 6.23 11.29 -5.62
CA SER A 263 7.07 10.69 -6.66
C SER A 263 7.73 11.72 -7.58
N VAL A 264 7.04 12.82 -7.91
CA VAL A 264 7.62 13.91 -8.70
C VAL A 264 8.73 14.63 -7.93
N LEU A 265 8.47 15.02 -6.68
CA LEU A 265 9.43 15.73 -5.83
C LEU A 265 10.68 14.88 -5.54
N VAL A 266 10.53 13.57 -5.33
CA VAL A 266 11.64 12.64 -5.08
C VAL A 266 12.59 12.52 -6.29
N VAL A 267 12.05 12.57 -7.51
CA VAL A 267 12.87 12.61 -8.75
C VAL A 267 13.54 13.98 -8.90
N LEU A 268 12.81 15.09 -8.70
CA LEU A 268 13.36 16.45 -8.82
C LEU A 268 14.50 16.72 -7.83
N TYR A 269 14.36 16.26 -6.57
CA TYR A 269 15.40 16.38 -5.55
C TYR A 269 16.72 15.69 -5.94
N ALA A 270 16.66 14.60 -6.70
CA ALA A 270 17.86 13.86 -7.11
C ALA A 270 18.57 14.47 -8.33
N VAL A 271 18.02 15.51 -8.97
CA VAL A 271 18.62 16.14 -10.16
C VAL A 271 19.98 16.80 -9.88
N PRO A 272 20.19 17.58 -8.79
CA PRO A 272 21.50 18.13 -8.48
C PRO A 272 22.56 17.04 -8.26
N GLU A 273 22.23 15.98 -7.50
CA GLU A 273 23.14 14.84 -7.29
C GLU A 273 23.46 14.14 -8.61
N MET A 274 22.47 13.97 -9.49
CA MET A 274 22.64 13.39 -10.83
C MET A 274 23.57 14.25 -11.69
N LEU A 275 23.46 15.57 -11.64
CA LEU A 275 24.32 16.47 -12.41
C LEU A 275 25.76 16.49 -11.85
N GLU A 276 25.93 16.49 -10.53
CA GLU A 276 27.23 16.50 -9.86
C GLU A 276 28.01 15.19 -10.06
N LYS A 277 27.32 14.05 -10.14
CA LYS A 277 27.92 12.71 -10.32
C LYS A 277 28.00 12.23 -11.78
N MET A 278 27.44 12.98 -12.74
CA MET A 278 27.53 12.64 -14.15
C MET A 278 28.98 12.72 -14.64
N GLY A 279 29.46 11.67 -15.32
CA GLY A 279 30.83 11.62 -15.87
C GLY A 279 31.96 11.36 -14.87
N ARG A 280 31.67 10.88 -13.65
CA ARG A 280 32.72 10.46 -12.69
C ARG A 280 33.42 9.19 -13.18
N SER A 281 34.68 9.02 -12.80
CA SER A 281 35.62 8.04 -13.39
C SER A 281 35.30 6.54 -13.22
N THR A 282 34.21 6.17 -12.56
CA THR A 282 33.81 4.77 -12.27
C THR A 282 32.30 4.72 -12.10
N ILE A 283 31.68 3.55 -12.28
CA ILE A 283 30.24 3.36 -12.06
C ILE A 283 29.84 3.76 -10.63
N GLU A 284 30.49 3.23 -9.59
CA GLU A 284 30.11 3.48 -8.19
C GLU A 284 30.16 4.98 -7.79
N LYS A 285 31.18 5.73 -8.24
CA LYS A 285 31.24 7.19 -8.05
C LYS A 285 30.13 7.96 -8.78
N SER A 286 29.57 7.38 -9.84
CA SER A 286 28.50 7.96 -10.66
C SER A 286 27.09 7.67 -10.12
N ARG A 287 26.94 6.80 -9.10
CA ARG A 287 25.63 6.37 -8.59
C ARG A 287 25.01 7.43 -7.69
N ILE A 288 23.77 7.79 -7.99
CA ILE A 288 22.95 8.65 -7.11
C ILE A 288 22.24 7.82 -6.03
N GLY A 289 22.21 8.36 -4.81
CA GLY A 289 21.56 7.76 -3.63
C GLY A 289 20.20 8.38 -3.30
N GLY A 290 19.92 9.59 -3.78
CA GLY A 290 18.66 10.31 -3.60
C GLY A 290 18.19 10.42 -2.14
N PRO A 291 16.88 10.63 -1.89
CA PRO A 291 16.31 10.69 -0.54
C PRO A 291 16.43 9.38 0.28
N GLN A 292 16.83 8.28 -0.37
CA GLN A 292 16.99 6.97 0.26
C GLN A 292 18.41 6.75 0.81
N LEU A 293 19.36 7.63 0.48
CA LEU A 293 20.81 7.56 0.80
C LEU A 293 21.51 6.27 0.31
N GLN A 294 20.89 5.51 -0.59
CA GLN A 294 21.41 4.24 -1.08
C GLN A 294 20.81 3.97 -2.48
N SER A 295 21.67 3.76 -3.47
CA SER A 295 21.31 3.76 -4.90
C SER A 295 20.35 2.64 -5.32
N ASN A 296 20.49 1.44 -4.75
CA ASN A 296 19.57 0.34 -5.00
C ASN A 296 18.19 0.56 -4.34
N ASN A 297 18.14 1.26 -3.21
CA ASN A 297 16.89 1.66 -2.56
C ASN A 297 16.21 2.78 -3.34
N PHE A 298 16.99 3.76 -3.81
CA PHE A 298 16.47 4.88 -4.60
C PHE A 298 15.93 4.43 -5.96
N GLY A 299 16.68 3.63 -6.71
CA GLY A 299 16.22 3.08 -7.99
C GLY A 299 14.95 2.23 -7.83
N GLY A 300 14.91 1.38 -6.80
CA GLY A 300 13.72 0.58 -6.48
C GLY A 300 12.49 1.42 -6.10
N PHE A 301 12.70 2.54 -5.40
CA PHE A 301 11.62 3.47 -5.02
C PHE A 301 11.07 4.18 -6.25
N VAL A 302 11.94 4.79 -7.06
CA VAL A 302 11.57 5.47 -8.32
C VAL A 302 10.83 4.51 -9.24
N ALA A 303 11.31 3.27 -9.40
CA ALA A 303 10.67 2.26 -10.23
C ALA A 303 9.21 1.97 -9.83
N TYR A 304 8.91 1.78 -8.53
CA TYR A 304 7.53 1.46 -8.13
C TYR A 304 6.62 2.69 -8.06
N THR A 305 7.13 3.87 -7.69
CA THR A 305 6.31 5.10 -7.58
C THR A 305 6.06 5.80 -8.92
N LEU A 306 6.88 5.52 -9.95
CA LEU A 306 6.67 6.02 -11.31
C LEU A 306 5.46 5.34 -11.99
N LEU A 307 5.13 4.11 -11.62
CA LEU A 307 4.08 3.31 -12.28
C LEU A 307 2.63 3.84 -12.09
N PRO A 308 2.25 4.43 -10.94
CA PRO A 308 1.02 5.21 -10.82
C PRO A 308 0.96 6.45 -11.73
N LEU A 309 2.07 7.19 -11.88
CA LEU A 309 2.15 8.34 -12.80
C LEU A 309 2.03 7.90 -14.26
N VAL A 310 2.73 6.83 -14.65
CA VAL A 310 2.60 6.15 -15.95
C VAL A 310 1.15 5.74 -16.19
N SER A 311 0.49 5.14 -15.20
CA SER A 311 -0.91 4.72 -15.32
C SER A 311 -1.88 5.88 -15.57
N ILE A 312 -1.72 7.00 -14.84
CA ILE A 312 -2.48 8.24 -15.07
C ILE A 312 -2.23 8.75 -16.50
N PHE A 313 -0.97 8.90 -16.91
CA PHE A 313 -0.62 9.35 -18.26
C PHE A 313 -1.27 8.49 -19.35
N PHE A 314 -1.20 7.15 -19.25
CA PHE A 314 -1.76 6.28 -20.28
C PHE A 314 -3.29 6.23 -20.29
N ILE A 315 -3.96 6.41 -19.15
CA ILE A 315 -5.43 6.56 -19.12
C ILE A 315 -5.88 7.89 -19.72
N TYR A 316 -5.14 8.98 -19.48
CA TYR A 316 -5.46 10.32 -19.95
C TYR A 316 -4.67 10.74 -21.23
N ILE A 317 -4.02 9.81 -21.95
CA ILE A 317 -3.11 10.10 -23.09
C ILE A 317 -3.73 10.89 -24.26
N LYS A 318 -5.07 10.93 -24.37
CA LYS A 318 -5.81 11.76 -25.34
C LYS A 318 -6.04 13.20 -24.89
N ASP A 319 -5.80 13.52 -23.62
CA ASP A 319 -5.82 14.88 -23.08
C ASP A 319 -4.42 15.48 -23.21
N LEU A 320 -4.32 16.63 -23.89
CA LEU A 320 -3.04 17.33 -24.08
C LEU A 320 -2.39 17.71 -22.73
N ARG A 321 -3.19 17.91 -21.67
CA ARG A 321 -2.70 18.19 -20.31
C ARG A 321 -1.90 17.02 -19.72
N ALA A 322 -2.15 15.78 -20.14
CA ALA A 322 -1.35 14.64 -19.70
C ALA A 322 0.09 14.70 -20.24
N TRP A 323 0.31 15.32 -21.40
CA TRP A 323 1.64 15.46 -22.01
C TRP A 323 2.56 16.44 -21.28
N LEU A 324 2.05 17.23 -20.34
CA LEU A 324 2.86 18.00 -19.38
C LEU A 324 3.73 17.09 -18.49
N LEU A 325 3.40 15.79 -18.38
CA LEU A 325 4.23 14.79 -17.71
C LEU A 325 5.36 14.22 -18.59
N ALA A 326 5.39 14.49 -19.90
CA ALA A 326 6.40 13.91 -20.80
C ALA A 326 7.85 14.33 -20.46
N PRO A 327 8.16 15.62 -20.16
CA PRO A 327 9.49 16.01 -19.68
C PRO A 327 9.86 15.33 -18.35
N TYR A 328 8.87 15.16 -17.46
CA TYR A 328 9.06 14.43 -16.20
C TYR A 328 9.38 12.95 -16.44
N PHE A 329 8.74 12.25 -17.38
CA PHE A 329 9.07 10.86 -17.67
C PHE A 329 10.48 10.69 -18.22
N LEU A 330 10.93 11.57 -19.11
CA LEU A 330 12.32 11.57 -19.61
C LEU A 330 13.32 11.78 -18.46
N LEU A 331 13.04 12.73 -17.56
CA LEU A 331 13.84 12.99 -16.37
C LEU A 331 13.86 11.81 -15.39
N ALA A 332 12.70 11.23 -15.10
CA ALA A 332 12.56 10.08 -14.20
C ALA A 332 13.26 8.82 -14.73
N VAL A 333 13.24 8.60 -16.05
CA VAL A 333 14.01 7.53 -16.69
C VAL A 333 15.53 7.82 -16.59
N LYS A 334 15.98 9.06 -16.80
CA LYS A 334 17.40 9.42 -16.63
C LYS A 334 17.87 9.25 -15.17
N VAL A 335 17.06 9.68 -14.21
CA VAL A 335 17.30 9.52 -12.77
C VAL A 335 17.29 8.05 -12.36
N LEU A 336 16.40 7.23 -12.92
CA LEU A 336 16.42 5.78 -12.69
C LEU A 336 17.73 5.16 -13.21
N ILE A 337 18.14 5.47 -14.46
CA ILE A 337 19.35 4.94 -15.10
C ILE A 337 20.64 5.33 -14.35
N THR A 338 20.70 6.51 -13.73
CA THR A 338 21.88 6.94 -12.94
C THR A 338 21.95 6.37 -11.52
N THR A 339 20.98 5.54 -11.11
CA THR A 339 21.10 4.72 -9.89
C THR A 339 21.99 3.47 -10.07
N PHE A 340 22.24 3.08 -11.33
CA PHE A 340 22.88 1.82 -11.73
C PHE A 340 22.28 0.55 -11.08
N SER A 341 21.00 0.60 -10.68
CA SER A 341 20.33 -0.52 -10.01
C SER A 341 19.66 -1.48 -11.00
N ARG A 342 20.42 -2.44 -11.54
CA ARG A 342 19.94 -3.45 -12.52
C ARG A 342 18.59 -4.08 -12.12
N GLY A 343 18.45 -4.48 -10.85
CA GLY A 343 17.22 -5.08 -10.32
C GLY A 343 16.01 -4.13 -10.28
N ALA A 344 16.22 -2.82 -10.16
CA ALA A 344 15.15 -1.83 -10.28
C ALA A 344 14.71 -1.64 -11.75
N TYR A 345 15.60 -1.83 -12.72
CA TYR A 345 15.26 -1.72 -14.14
C TYR A 345 14.40 -2.90 -14.57
N LEU A 346 14.81 -4.12 -14.19
CA LEU A 346 14.01 -5.33 -14.38
C LEU A 346 12.63 -5.23 -13.69
N ALA A 347 12.57 -4.67 -12.47
CA ALA A 347 11.30 -4.44 -11.78
C ALA A 347 10.41 -3.39 -12.44
N MET A 348 10.98 -2.26 -12.91
CA MET A 348 10.27 -1.24 -13.68
C MET A 348 9.70 -1.81 -14.98
N LEU A 349 10.48 -2.63 -15.68
CA LEU A 349 10.08 -3.30 -16.92
C LEU A 349 8.93 -4.29 -16.70
N LEU A 350 9.01 -5.14 -15.67
CA LEU A 350 7.95 -6.10 -15.35
C LEU A 350 6.68 -5.40 -14.81
N GLY A 351 6.81 -4.34 -14.01
CA GLY A 351 5.69 -3.48 -13.64
C GLY A 351 5.07 -2.75 -14.84
N GLY A 352 5.91 -2.26 -15.75
CA GLY A 352 5.51 -1.65 -17.01
C GLY A 352 4.73 -2.61 -17.90
N PHE A 353 5.19 -3.85 -18.03
CA PHE A 353 4.49 -4.93 -18.73
C PHE A 353 3.10 -5.22 -18.12
N VAL A 354 2.98 -5.21 -16.79
CA VAL A 354 1.67 -5.33 -16.10
C VAL A 354 0.75 -4.14 -16.42
N ALA A 355 1.27 -2.92 -16.51
CA ALA A 355 0.49 -1.77 -16.99
C ALA A 355 0.11 -1.92 -18.48
N GLY A 356 1.03 -2.43 -19.31
CA GLY A 356 0.82 -2.92 -20.68
C GLY A 356 -0.43 -3.78 -20.80
N TRP A 357 -0.45 -4.86 -20.02
CA TRP A 357 -1.47 -5.90 -20.01
C TRP A 357 -2.87 -5.35 -19.70
N TYR A 358 -3.01 -4.52 -18.65
CA TYR A 358 -4.31 -3.97 -18.26
C TYR A 358 -4.82 -2.83 -19.17
N LYS A 359 -3.96 -2.21 -19.99
CA LYS A 359 -4.34 -1.13 -20.90
C LYS A 359 -4.75 -1.61 -22.30
N GLY A 360 -4.08 -2.63 -22.84
CA GLY A 360 -4.41 -3.25 -24.13
C GLY A 360 -3.22 -3.55 -25.04
N ARG A 361 -3.49 -4.38 -26.08
CA ARG A 361 -2.48 -5.04 -26.94
C ARG A 361 -1.37 -4.12 -27.47
N GLY A 362 -1.69 -2.93 -27.97
CA GLY A 362 -0.68 -2.01 -28.52
C GLY A 362 0.28 -1.45 -27.45
N PHE A 363 -0.20 -1.23 -26.22
CA PHE A 363 0.65 -0.79 -25.11
C PHE A 363 1.49 -1.95 -24.56
N LEU A 364 0.93 -3.17 -24.56
CA LEU A 364 1.69 -4.38 -24.27
C LEU A 364 2.83 -4.58 -25.28
N ALA A 365 2.57 -4.43 -26.59
CA ALA A 365 3.58 -4.55 -27.63
C ALA A 365 4.72 -3.52 -27.47
N LEU A 366 4.39 -2.25 -27.14
CA LEU A 366 5.39 -1.22 -26.83
C LEU A 366 6.27 -1.62 -25.63
N TRP A 367 5.69 -2.13 -24.54
CA TRP A 367 6.47 -2.59 -23.39
C TRP A 367 7.30 -3.84 -23.71
N THR A 368 6.77 -4.81 -24.47
CA THR A 368 7.54 -5.97 -24.92
C THR A 368 8.74 -5.55 -25.77
N ALA A 369 8.58 -4.56 -26.65
CA ALA A 369 9.68 -3.99 -27.42
C ALA A 369 10.72 -3.31 -26.52
N LEU A 370 10.30 -2.50 -25.53
CA LEU A 370 11.20 -1.87 -24.56
C LEU A 370 11.95 -2.90 -23.70
N VAL A 371 11.29 -3.99 -23.28
CA VAL A 371 11.91 -5.13 -22.57
C VAL A 371 12.96 -5.79 -23.45
N LEU A 372 12.62 -6.10 -24.71
CA LEU A 372 13.53 -6.77 -25.63
C LEU A 372 14.75 -5.90 -25.96
N CYS A 373 14.55 -4.62 -26.29
CA CYS A 373 15.64 -3.68 -26.52
C CYS A 373 16.52 -3.51 -25.27
N PHE A 374 15.95 -3.46 -24.07
CA PHE A 374 16.73 -3.39 -22.84
C PHE A 374 17.59 -4.64 -22.64
N LEU A 375 17.05 -5.84 -22.87
CA LEU A 375 17.80 -7.10 -22.75
C LEU A 375 18.92 -7.21 -23.80
N LEU A 376 18.72 -6.68 -25.01
CA LEU A 376 19.73 -6.63 -26.06
C LEU A 376 20.85 -5.60 -25.77
N ILE A 377 20.52 -4.48 -25.13
CA ILE A 377 21.50 -3.42 -24.78
C ILE A 377 22.25 -3.76 -23.48
N PHE A 378 21.63 -4.48 -22.55
CA PHE A 378 22.22 -4.83 -21.25
C PHE A 378 22.21 -6.36 -21.00
N PRO A 379 22.96 -7.15 -21.79
CA PRO A 379 23.02 -8.61 -21.65
C PRO A 379 23.53 -9.04 -20.26
N SER A 380 24.38 -8.25 -19.60
CA SER A 380 24.84 -8.46 -18.21
C SER A 380 23.79 -8.21 -17.12
N VAL A 381 22.51 -8.09 -17.49
CA VAL A 381 21.36 -8.22 -16.58
C VAL A 381 20.79 -9.65 -16.57
N ILE A 382 21.13 -10.47 -17.56
CA ILE A 382 20.86 -11.92 -17.57
C ILE A 382 21.78 -12.57 -16.51
N PRO A 383 21.25 -13.40 -15.60
CA PRO A 383 22.08 -14.09 -14.61
C PRO A 383 23.17 -14.97 -15.25
N GLU A 384 24.37 -14.93 -14.68
CA GLU A 384 25.52 -15.75 -15.10
C GLU A 384 25.18 -17.24 -15.17
N SER A 385 24.29 -17.75 -14.31
CA SER A 385 23.83 -19.15 -14.33
C SER A 385 23.03 -19.55 -15.58
N ILE A 386 22.50 -18.58 -16.33
CA ILE A 386 21.88 -18.79 -17.64
C ILE A 386 22.94 -18.58 -18.73
N VAL A 387 23.76 -17.52 -18.62
CA VAL A 387 24.84 -17.24 -19.59
C VAL A 387 25.85 -18.40 -19.66
N ALA A 388 26.28 -18.94 -18.52
CA ALA A 388 27.17 -20.09 -18.43
C ALA A 388 26.53 -21.40 -18.93
N ARG A 389 25.20 -21.57 -18.82
CA ARG A 389 24.47 -22.70 -19.44
C ARG A 389 24.31 -22.58 -20.95
N MET A 390 24.47 -21.38 -21.51
CA MET A 390 24.55 -21.16 -22.95
C MET A 390 26.00 -21.21 -23.45
N GLY A 391 26.94 -20.65 -22.67
CA GLY A 391 28.38 -20.70 -22.91
C GLY A 391 28.97 -22.10 -22.81
N SER A 392 28.40 -22.98 -21.98
CA SER A 392 28.75 -24.42 -21.99
C SER A 392 28.32 -25.17 -23.27
N LEU A 393 27.81 -24.46 -24.29
CA LEU A 393 27.59 -24.95 -25.65
C LEU A 393 28.52 -24.27 -26.68
N THR A 394 29.30 -23.26 -26.28
CA THR A 394 30.19 -22.48 -27.16
C THR A 394 31.45 -21.99 -26.44
N SER A 395 32.59 -22.57 -26.82
CA SER A 395 33.98 -22.21 -26.46
C SER A 395 34.44 -22.39 -25.01
N GLU A 396 35.48 -23.19 -24.85
CA GLU A 396 36.46 -23.15 -23.77
C GLU A 396 37.42 -21.94 -23.95
N ASP A 397 38.30 -21.71 -22.97
CA ASP A 397 39.46 -20.80 -22.98
C ASP A 397 39.27 -19.28 -23.26
N ALA A 398 39.45 -18.49 -22.21
CA ALA A 398 40.14 -17.19 -22.27
C ALA A 398 40.76 -16.82 -20.91
N GLY A 399 42.07 -16.56 -20.86
CA GLY A 399 42.81 -16.25 -19.63
C GLY A 399 43.07 -14.76 -19.39
N SER A 400 42.96 -14.36 -18.12
CA SER A 400 43.70 -13.23 -17.48
C SER A 400 43.83 -11.89 -18.23
N SER A 401 42.91 -10.95 -17.97
CA SER A 401 43.23 -9.53 -17.71
C SER A 401 41.98 -8.79 -17.19
N ALA A 402 41.89 -8.59 -15.87
CA ALA A 402 40.64 -8.20 -15.20
C ALA A 402 40.24 -6.71 -15.39
N PRO A 403 39.06 -6.40 -15.97
CA PRO A 403 38.45 -5.07 -15.98
C PRO A 403 37.59 -4.81 -14.72
N GLU A 404 36.94 -3.65 -14.62
CA GLU A 404 36.08 -3.30 -13.46
C GLU A 404 34.87 -4.25 -13.23
N GLU A 405 34.56 -5.11 -14.20
CA GLU A 405 33.47 -6.11 -14.11
C GLU A 405 33.63 -7.05 -12.91
N GLU A 406 34.87 -7.45 -12.58
CA GLU A 406 35.20 -8.32 -11.44
C GLU A 406 34.64 -7.80 -10.10
N LYS A 407 34.58 -6.47 -9.92
CA LYS A 407 34.02 -5.85 -8.69
C LYS A 407 32.49 -5.87 -8.66
N LEU A 408 31.84 -5.88 -9.82
CA LEU A 408 30.39 -6.02 -9.92
C LEU A 408 29.98 -7.50 -9.75
N ASP A 409 30.77 -8.42 -10.29
CA ASP A 409 30.59 -9.86 -10.16
C ASP A 409 30.81 -10.30 -8.71
N LYS A 410 31.80 -9.72 -8.02
CA LYS A 410 31.97 -9.88 -6.56
C LYS A 410 30.72 -9.47 -5.78
N SER A 411 29.97 -8.45 -6.21
CA SER A 411 28.70 -8.08 -5.58
C SER A 411 27.56 -9.04 -5.90
N SER A 412 27.60 -9.77 -7.01
CA SER A 412 26.59 -10.78 -7.37
C SER A 412 26.86 -12.15 -6.74
N SER A 413 28.11 -12.63 -6.76
CA SER A 413 28.52 -13.86 -6.09
C SER A 413 28.32 -13.81 -4.58
N THR A 414 28.66 -12.68 -3.93
CA THR A 414 28.42 -12.47 -2.48
C THR A 414 26.94 -12.60 -2.10
N ARG A 415 25.99 -12.21 -2.97
CA ARG A 415 24.55 -12.43 -2.73
C ARG A 415 24.20 -13.92 -2.72
N LEU A 416 24.81 -14.75 -3.56
CA LEU A 416 24.54 -16.20 -3.56
C LEU A 416 24.98 -16.86 -2.24
N VAL A 417 26.12 -16.46 -1.68
CA VAL A 417 26.57 -16.90 -0.34
C VAL A 417 25.57 -16.47 0.74
N MET A 418 25.17 -15.20 0.75
CA MET A 418 24.17 -14.70 1.70
C MET A 418 22.78 -15.34 1.52
N TRP A 419 22.42 -15.75 0.30
CA TRP A 419 21.17 -16.45 0.02
C TRP A 419 21.20 -17.90 0.54
N ARG A 420 22.33 -18.60 0.44
CA ARG A 420 22.54 -19.92 1.09
C ARG A 420 22.43 -19.80 2.61
N ALA A 421 23.14 -18.85 3.21
CA ALA A 421 23.08 -18.58 4.65
C ALA A 421 21.64 -18.29 5.12
N GLY A 422 20.92 -17.42 4.40
CA GLY A 422 19.51 -17.13 4.68
C GLY A 422 18.60 -18.35 4.54
N ALA A 423 18.87 -19.24 3.58
CA ALA A 423 18.11 -20.48 3.40
C ALA A 423 18.41 -21.53 4.49
N GLN A 424 19.66 -21.64 4.95
CA GLN A 424 20.02 -22.51 6.08
C GLN A 424 19.33 -22.04 7.38
N MET A 425 19.37 -20.74 7.67
CA MET A 425 18.63 -20.17 8.82
C MET A 425 17.12 -20.47 8.77
N ILE A 426 16.52 -20.49 7.57
CA ILE A 426 15.10 -20.88 7.36
C ILE A 426 14.88 -22.38 7.61
N LEU A 427 15.82 -23.24 7.23
CA LEU A 427 15.70 -24.69 7.43
C LEU A 427 15.80 -25.08 8.91
N GLU A 428 16.58 -24.35 9.70
CA GLU A 428 16.75 -24.59 11.13
C GLU A 428 15.63 -24.00 12.00
N ASP A 429 15.13 -22.80 11.68
CA ASP A 429 13.93 -22.24 12.33
C ASP A 429 12.92 -21.73 11.28
N PRO A 430 12.09 -22.65 10.73
CA PRO A 430 11.11 -22.29 9.71
C PRO A 430 9.87 -21.57 10.27
N ILE A 431 9.62 -21.62 11.58
CA ILE A 431 8.35 -21.11 12.18
C ILE A 431 8.52 -19.69 12.71
N TRP A 432 9.62 -19.42 13.41
CA TRP A 432 9.88 -18.14 14.06
C TRP A 432 11.05 -17.39 13.44
N GLY A 433 12.00 -18.10 12.84
CA GLY A 433 13.26 -17.55 12.37
C GLY A 433 14.18 -17.10 13.51
N LYS A 434 15.43 -16.81 13.17
CA LYS A 434 16.52 -16.42 14.08
C LYS A 434 16.34 -15.03 14.74
N GLY A 435 15.13 -14.48 14.75
CA GLY A 435 14.77 -13.23 15.40
C GLY A 435 15.15 -11.96 14.63
N PHE A 436 14.60 -10.83 15.08
CA PHE A 436 14.76 -9.54 14.41
C PHE A 436 16.23 -9.14 14.32
N LYS A 437 16.72 -8.92 13.09
CA LYS A 437 18.16 -8.67 12.80
C LYS A 437 19.09 -9.82 13.24
N GLY A 438 18.58 -11.04 13.35
CA GLY A 438 19.38 -12.24 13.59
C GLY A 438 20.35 -12.58 12.46
N PHE A 439 20.10 -12.16 11.21
CA PHE A 439 21.02 -12.44 10.10
C PHE A 439 22.40 -11.79 10.30
N PRO A 440 22.53 -10.45 10.48
CA PRO A 440 23.84 -9.85 10.77
C PRO A 440 24.44 -10.26 12.13
N TYR A 441 23.64 -10.81 13.05
CA TYR A 441 24.12 -11.32 14.34
C TYR A 441 24.78 -12.71 14.21
N LEU A 442 24.23 -13.58 13.36
CA LEU A 442 24.64 -14.98 13.24
C LEU A 442 25.38 -15.32 11.93
N LYS A 443 25.42 -14.43 10.93
CA LYS A 443 25.86 -14.75 9.56
C LYS A 443 27.17 -15.54 9.47
N GLU A 444 28.13 -15.29 10.36
CA GLU A 444 29.45 -15.92 10.35
C GLU A 444 29.39 -17.45 10.56
N ASP A 445 28.37 -17.96 11.25
CA ASP A 445 28.11 -19.40 11.41
C ASP A 445 27.56 -20.06 10.11
N TYR A 446 27.10 -19.27 9.14
CA TYR A 446 26.36 -19.73 7.94
C TYR A 446 27.01 -19.30 6.61
N THR A 447 28.08 -18.50 6.63
CA THR A 447 28.76 -18.02 5.41
C THR A 447 30.09 -18.70 5.18
N GLU A 448 30.22 -19.39 4.04
CA GLU A 448 31.44 -20.07 3.55
C GLU A 448 32.68 -19.15 3.46
N ILE A 449 32.48 -17.83 3.41
CA ILE A 449 33.51 -16.79 3.32
C ILE A 449 33.09 -15.58 4.18
N PRO A 450 34.03 -14.77 4.71
CA PRO A 450 33.69 -13.56 5.44
C PRO A 450 33.03 -12.51 4.53
N VAL A 451 31.77 -12.19 4.82
CA VAL A 451 30.95 -11.21 4.10
C VAL A 451 30.77 -9.95 4.93
N VAL A 452 30.96 -8.75 4.36
CA VAL A 452 30.84 -7.47 5.08
C VAL A 452 29.37 -7.09 5.29
N GLU A 453 28.55 -7.34 4.27
CA GLU A 453 27.12 -7.06 4.22
C GLU A 453 26.35 -7.63 5.42
N SER A 454 25.29 -6.92 5.83
CA SER A 454 24.53 -7.14 7.08
C SER A 454 23.07 -7.55 6.83
N ASP A 455 22.78 -8.05 5.63
CA ASP A 455 21.43 -8.30 5.10
C ASP A 455 21.51 -9.40 4.02
N PRO A 456 20.57 -10.37 3.94
CA PRO A 456 20.57 -11.37 2.86
C PRO A 456 20.30 -10.81 1.46
N HIS A 457 20.16 -9.49 1.27
CA HIS A 457 19.91 -8.84 -0.02
C HIS A 457 18.71 -9.43 -0.79
N SER A 458 17.68 -9.86 -0.06
CA SER A 458 16.38 -10.35 -0.55
C SER A 458 15.37 -10.25 0.57
N MET A 459 14.29 -9.48 0.38
CA MET A 459 13.28 -9.25 1.42
C MET A 459 12.57 -10.55 1.81
N TYR A 460 12.44 -11.50 0.87
CA TYR A 460 11.81 -12.79 1.11
C TYR A 460 12.68 -13.67 2.03
N LEU A 461 14.00 -13.68 1.80
CA LEU A 461 14.93 -14.36 2.70
C LEU A 461 15.05 -13.62 4.03
N TYR A 462 15.06 -12.29 4.06
CA TYR A 462 15.05 -11.49 5.28
C TYR A 462 13.88 -11.85 6.20
N ILE A 463 12.66 -11.88 5.67
CA ILE A 463 11.47 -12.23 6.47
C ILE A 463 11.52 -13.71 6.85
N GLY A 464 11.86 -14.61 5.91
CA GLY A 464 11.94 -16.04 6.19
C GLY A 464 12.92 -16.37 7.32
N SER A 465 14.17 -15.91 7.23
CA SER A 465 15.24 -16.31 8.15
C SER A 465 15.17 -15.67 9.54
N GLN A 466 14.47 -14.55 9.68
CA GLN A 466 14.44 -13.74 10.92
C GLN A 466 13.05 -13.58 11.52
N MET A 467 11.99 -13.87 10.77
CA MET A 467 10.58 -13.72 11.20
C MET A 467 9.73 -14.95 10.86
N GLY A 468 10.33 -16.02 10.31
CA GLY A 468 9.70 -17.28 9.98
C GLY A 468 8.92 -17.29 8.67
N LEU A 469 8.73 -18.50 8.12
CA LEU A 469 7.88 -18.75 6.96
C LEU A 469 6.41 -18.29 7.14
N PRO A 470 5.80 -18.35 8.34
CA PRO A 470 4.47 -17.76 8.57
C PRO A 470 4.41 -16.26 8.27
N SER A 471 5.41 -15.47 8.69
CA SER A 471 5.49 -14.03 8.35
C SER A 471 5.73 -13.81 6.87
N LEU A 472 6.55 -14.65 6.23
CA LEU A 472 6.80 -14.60 4.79
C LEU A 472 5.54 -14.90 3.97
N ALA A 473 4.76 -15.91 4.37
CA ALA A 473 3.49 -16.24 3.74
C ALA A 473 2.48 -15.09 3.86
N LEU A 474 2.39 -14.44 5.02
CA LEU A 474 1.54 -13.25 5.19
C LEU A 474 2.00 -12.06 4.33
N PHE A 475 3.31 -11.82 4.20
CA PHE A 475 3.85 -10.79 3.30
C PHE A 475 3.50 -11.07 1.82
N LEU A 476 3.68 -12.31 1.37
CA LEU A 476 3.29 -12.75 0.02
C LEU A 476 1.78 -12.62 -0.21
N LEU A 477 0.95 -12.93 0.78
CA LEU A 477 -0.50 -12.71 0.74
C LEU A 477 -0.87 -11.22 0.67
N ILE A 478 -0.13 -10.33 1.34
CA ILE A 478 -0.35 -8.86 1.25
C ILE A 478 -0.04 -8.37 -0.17
N LEU A 479 1.06 -8.82 -0.77
CA LEU A 479 1.40 -8.52 -2.16
C LEU A 479 0.33 -9.05 -3.13
N ALA A 480 -0.08 -10.31 -2.98
CA ALA A 480 -1.14 -10.92 -3.77
C ALA A 480 -2.49 -10.20 -3.59
N TYR A 481 -2.82 -9.74 -2.38
CA TYR A 481 -4.03 -8.98 -2.11
C TYR A 481 -3.99 -7.59 -2.75
N SER A 482 -2.89 -6.85 -2.59
CA SER A 482 -2.67 -5.55 -3.22
C SER A 482 -2.78 -5.62 -4.75
N PHE A 483 -2.16 -6.64 -5.37
CA PHE A 483 -2.27 -6.88 -6.81
C PHE A 483 -3.71 -7.19 -7.24
N ASN A 484 -4.44 -8.01 -6.47
CA ASN A 484 -5.84 -8.33 -6.75
C ASN A 484 -6.78 -7.13 -6.58
N LEU A 485 -6.50 -6.22 -5.64
CA LEU A 485 -7.21 -4.94 -5.54
C LEU A 485 -6.93 -4.05 -6.77
N GLY A 486 -5.68 -3.95 -7.21
CA GLY A 486 -5.34 -3.22 -8.43
C GLY A 486 -6.05 -3.80 -9.67
N ARG A 487 -6.05 -5.14 -9.80
CA ARG A 487 -6.78 -5.90 -10.83
C ARG A 487 -8.30 -5.72 -10.79
N LEU A 488 -8.88 -5.49 -9.62
CA LEU A 488 -10.30 -5.17 -9.46
C LEU A 488 -10.58 -3.75 -9.97
N HIS A 489 -9.81 -2.76 -9.49
CA HIS A 489 -10.00 -1.36 -9.83
C HIS A 489 -9.65 -1.02 -11.29
N SER A 490 -8.70 -1.73 -11.90
CA SER A 490 -8.34 -1.56 -13.32
C SER A 490 -9.47 -1.93 -14.30
N ARG A 491 -10.49 -2.62 -13.80
CA ARG A 491 -11.71 -3.01 -14.53
C ARG A 491 -12.86 -2.02 -14.34
N ASN A 492 -12.69 -0.93 -13.57
CA ASN A 492 -13.71 0.09 -13.41
C ASN A 492 -14.05 0.72 -14.77
N LYS A 493 -15.35 0.80 -15.08
CA LYS A 493 -15.89 1.34 -16.35
C LYS A 493 -16.42 2.78 -16.22
N HIS A 494 -16.70 3.24 -15.00
CA HIS A 494 -17.43 4.48 -14.74
C HIS A 494 -16.49 5.62 -14.30
N ASP A 495 -15.45 5.31 -13.53
CA ASP A 495 -14.47 6.28 -13.05
C ASP A 495 -13.08 5.99 -13.66
N ARG A 496 -12.58 6.93 -14.48
CA ARG A 496 -11.28 6.83 -15.15
C ARG A 496 -10.10 6.95 -14.18
N PHE A 497 -10.24 7.73 -13.10
CA PHE A 497 -9.20 7.92 -12.12
C PHE A 497 -9.07 6.67 -11.23
N ILE A 498 -10.18 6.08 -10.76
CA ILE A 498 -10.16 4.78 -10.06
C ILE A 498 -9.58 3.68 -10.97
N LYS A 499 -9.86 3.71 -12.29
CA LYS A 499 -9.20 2.81 -13.24
C LYS A 499 -7.68 3.01 -13.29
N ALA A 500 -7.21 4.26 -13.30
CA ALA A 500 -5.79 4.58 -13.24
C ALA A 500 -5.14 4.17 -11.91
N ILE A 501 -5.82 4.36 -10.77
CA ILE A 501 -5.42 3.81 -9.45
C ILE A 501 -5.26 2.30 -9.54
N GLY A 502 -6.22 1.58 -10.14
CA GLY A 502 -6.16 0.14 -10.25
C GLY A 502 -5.00 -0.39 -11.10
N ILE A 503 -4.82 0.16 -12.31
CA ILE A 503 -3.69 -0.22 -13.18
C ILE A 503 -2.36 0.11 -12.47
N GLY A 504 -2.24 1.32 -11.91
CA GLY A 504 -1.03 1.80 -11.24
C GLY A 504 -0.69 1.04 -9.96
N GLY A 505 -1.70 0.63 -9.20
CA GLY A 505 -1.54 -0.17 -7.98
C GLY A 505 -1.16 -1.61 -8.28
N ALA A 506 -1.71 -2.22 -9.34
CA ALA A 506 -1.31 -3.55 -9.78
C ALA A 506 0.14 -3.57 -10.31
N SER A 507 0.52 -2.60 -11.16
CA SER A 507 1.88 -2.49 -11.69
C SER A 507 2.90 -2.11 -10.60
N ALA A 508 2.58 -1.16 -9.73
CA ALA A 508 3.43 -0.80 -8.59
C ALA A 508 3.63 -1.98 -7.63
N THR A 509 2.59 -2.77 -7.34
CA THR A 509 2.72 -3.97 -6.50
C THR A 509 3.60 -5.03 -7.15
N ALA A 510 3.43 -5.28 -8.45
CA ALA A 510 4.27 -6.23 -9.19
C ALA A 510 5.74 -5.77 -9.23
N CYS A 511 5.98 -4.49 -9.50
CA CYS A 511 7.31 -3.87 -9.43
C CYS A 511 7.93 -4.00 -8.03
N PHE A 512 7.21 -3.60 -6.98
CA PHE A 512 7.66 -3.72 -5.59
C PHE A 512 8.00 -5.16 -5.20
N ALA A 513 7.21 -6.15 -5.65
CA ALA A 513 7.48 -7.57 -5.44
C ALA A 513 8.76 -8.04 -6.15
N VAL A 514 9.04 -7.59 -7.38
CA VAL A 514 10.30 -7.89 -8.08
C VAL A 514 11.49 -7.16 -7.41
N VAL A 515 11.32 -5.90 -7.02
CA VAL A 515 12.34 -5.15 -6.26
C VAL A 515 12.73 -5.92 -5.00
N CYS A 516 11.75 -6.47 -4.26
CA CYS A 516 11.98 -7.26 -3.05
C CYS A 516 12.85 -8.52 -3.25
N ILE A 517 13.00 -9.04 -4.48
CA ILE A 517 13.95 -10.13 -4.78
C ILE A 517 15.40 -9.65 -4.60
N PHE A 518 15.71 -8.44 -5.08
CA PHE A 518 17.08 -7.94 -5.21
C PHE A 518 17.54 -7.03 -4.05
N GLY A 519 17.00 -7.23 -2.84
CA GLY A 519 17.34 -6.45 -1.64
C GLY A 519 16.20 -6.29 -0.64
N SER A 520 16.51 -6.26 0.65
CA SER A 520 15.55 -6.19 1.77
C SER A 520 15.05 -4.77 2.04
N ARG A 521 14.42 -4.16 1.04
CA ARG A 521 14.09 -2.72 1.05
C ARG A 521 12.85 -2.38 1.85
N ALA A 522 11.97 -3.35 2.10
CA ALA A 522 10.72 -3.13 2.83
C ALA A 522 10.91 -2.99 4.36
N VAL A 523 12.14 -2.77 4.85
CA VAL A 523 12.45 -2.60 6.27
C VAL A 523 12.23 -1.17 6.79
N SER A 524 12.40 -0.13 5.96
CA SER A 524 12.27 1.28 6.39
C SER A 524 11.06 2.01 5.80
N LEU A 525 10.29 2.68 6.65
CA LEU A 525 9.08 3.46 6.29
C LEU A 525 9.31 4.46 5.14
N ASN A 526 10.48 5.09 5.08
CA ASN A 526 10.81 6.04 4.00
C ASN A 526 10.87 5.39 2.60
N PHE A 527 10.97 4.06 2.51
CA PHE A 527 10.86 3.30 1.27
C PHE A 527 9.43 2.79 1.03
N THR A 528 8.71 2.38 2.08
CA THR A 528 7.41 1.67 1.97
C THR A 528 6.17 2.55 2.09
N ALA A 529 6.28 3.81 2.53
CA ALA A 529 5.13 4.69 2.77
C ALA A 529 4.15 4.75 1.58
N ASN A 530 4.65 4.96 0.35
CA ASN A 530 3.78 5.03 -0.83
C ASN A 530 3.11 3.69 -1.19
N PHE A 531 3.74 2.55 -0.88
CA PHE A 531 3.11 1.22 -1.01
C PHE A 531 1.96 1.06 0.01
N TRP A 532 2.21 1.34 1.29
CA TRP A 532 1.18 1.26 2.34
C TRP A 532 0.00 2.22 2.08
N ALA A 533 0.28 3.44 1.63
CA ALA A 533 -0.74 4.41 1.26
C ALA A 533 -1.59 3.95 0.05
N MET A 534 -0.96 3.39 -0.98
CA MET A 534 -1.67 2.85 -2.13
C MET A 534 -2.53 1.63 -1.76
N LEU A 535 -2.07 0.77 -0.85
CA LEU A 535 -2.84 -0.35 -0.31
C LEU A 535 -4.11 0.14 0.42
N VAL A 536 -3.98 1.12 1.33
CA VAL A 536 -5.13 1.70 2.04
C VAL A 536 -6.13 2.34 1.08
N VAL A 537 -5.67 3.13 0.11
CA VAL A 537 -6.53 3.71 -0.94
C VAL A 537 -7.33 2.62 -1.65
N MET A 538 -6.67 1.56 -2.14
CA MET A 538 -7.35 0.50 -2.88
C MET A 538 -8.29 -0.34 -2.00
N GLN A 539 -7.96 -0.52 -0.72
CA GLN A 539 -8.81 -1.15 0.28
C GLN A 539 -10.10 -0.34 0.54
N VAL A 540 -9.98 0.97 0.79
CA VAL A 540 -11.11 1.89 1.04
C VAL A 540 -12.01 2.00 -0.20
N LEU A 541 -11.42 2.13 -1.40
CA LEU A 541 -12.19 2.14 -2.65
C LEU A 541 -13.00 0.85 -2.84
N LYS A 542 -12.43 -0.33 -2.55
CA LYS A 542 -13.17 -1.59 -2.59
C LYS A 542 -14.33 -1.59 -1.59
N GLN A 543 -14.09 -1.19 -0.35
CA GLN A 543 -15.13 -1.11 0.68
C GLN A 543 -16.30 -0.22 0.21
N LYS A 544 -16.02 1.01 -0.24
CA LYS A 544 -17.08 1.95 -0.65
C LYS A 544 -17.80 1.54 -1.93
N MET A 545 -17.14 0.86 -2.87
CA MET A 545 -17.82 0.24 -4.01
C MET A 545 -18.77 -0.88 -3.59
N THR A 546 -18.39 -1.73 -2.64
CA THR A 546 -19.26 -2.79 -2.10
C THR A 546 -20.43 -2.22 -1.29
N GLU A 547 -20.21 -1.22 -0.43
CA GLU A 547 -21.28 -0.52 0.29
C GLU A 547 -22.31 0.10 -0.68
N ALA A 548 -21.85 0.78 -1.74
CA ALA A 548 -22.71 1.37 -2.76
C ALA A 548 -23.49 0.33 -3.59
N GLN A 549 -22.89 -0.83 -3.86
CA GLN A 549 -23.57 -1.95 -4.52
C GLN A 549 -24.70 -2.52 -3.66
N ILE A 550 -24.44 -2.78 -2.38
CA ILE A 550 -25.45 -3.28 -1.43
C ILE A 550 -26.59 -2.27 -1.25
N ALA A 551 -26.27 -0.97 -1.15
CA ALA A 551 -27.27 0.09 -1.09
C ALA A 551 -28.16 0.13 -2.36
N ALA A 552 -27.56 0.00 -3.54
CA ALA A 552 -28.30 -0.04 -4.81
C ALA A 552 -29.14 -1.32 -4.98
N GLU A 553 -28.72 -2.46 -4.41
CA GLU A 553 -29.48 -3.70 -4.39
C GLU A 553 -30.72 -3.58 -3.48
N ASN A 554 -30.55 -3.11 -2.25
CA ASN A 554 -31.64 -2.91 -1.28
C ASN A 554 -32.71 -1.91 -1.76
N VAL A 555 -32.37 -0.98 -2.66
CA VAL A 555 -33.32 -0.04 -3.29
C VAL A 555 -34.04 -0.65 -4.50
N ARG A 556 -33.47 -1.68 -5.14
CA ARG A 556 -34.07 -2.38 -6.29
C ARG A 556 -35.00 -3.50 -5.88
N ASP A 557 -34.65 -4.25 -4.85
CA ASP A 557 -35.47 -5.30 -4.25
C ASP A 557 -35.55 -5.06 -2.73
N PRO A 558 -36.49 -4.20 -2.28
CA PRO A 558 -36.69 -3.93 -0.87
C PRO A 558 -37.31 -5.17 -0.21
N LYS A 559 -36.44 -6.07 0.26
CA LYS A 559 -36.81 -7.26 1.04
C LYS A 559 -37.85 -6.84 2.09
N PRO A 560 -39.03 -7.48 2.13
CA PRO A 560 -40.09 -7.06 3.04
C PRO A 560 -39.53 -7.08 4.47
N PRO A 561 -39.91 -6.09 5.32
CA PRO A 561 -39.45 -6.09 6.69
C PRO A 561 -39.79 -7.44 7.31
N ARG A 562 -38.83 -8.04 8.02
CA ARG A 562 -39.09 -9.22 8.85
C ARG A 562 -40.00 -8.80 10.00
N THR A 563 -41.29 -8.71 9.71
CA THR A 563 -42.33 -8.77 10.72
C THR A 563 -42.14 -10.07 11.46
N ASN A 564 -41.91 -9.98 12.77
CA ASN A 564 -42.03 -11.13 13.66
C ASN A 564 -43.52 -11.45 13.79
N ALA A 565 -44.09 -11.98 12.72
CA ALA A 565 -45.43 -12.54 12.69
C ALA A 565 -45.40 -13.85 13.50
N PHE A 566 -45.43 -13.69 14.82
CA PHE A 566 -45.99 -14.71 15.70
C PHE A 566 -47.43 -14.90 15.26
N ILE A 567 -47.66 -15.90 14.42
CA ILE A 567 -49.00 -16.42 14.17
C ILE A 567 -49.37 -17.17 15.45
N GLU A 568 -50.23 -16.58 16.26
CA GLU A 568 -50.97 -17.35 17.25
C GLU A 568 -51.84 -18.36 16.49
N ASN A 569 -51.41 -19.61 16.49
CA ASN A 569 -52.20 -20.70 15.93
C ASN A 569 -53.38 -20.98 16.87
N ASP A 570 -54.52 -20.38 16.55
CA ASP A 570 -55.83 -20.76 17.09
C ASP A 570 -55.98 -22.28 17.06
N SER A 571 -56.23 -22.85 18.24
CA SER A 571 -56.21 -24.30 18.47
C SER A 571 -57.17 -24.68 19.59
N GLY A 572 -58.48 -24.65 19.29
CA GLY A 572 -59.50 -25.05 20.29
C GLY A 572 -60.88 -25.49 19.78
N SER A 573 -61.31 -25.15 18.56
CA SER A 573 -62.70 -25.35 18.13
C SER A 573 -63.03 -26.79 17.67
N ARG A 574 -63.12 -27.75 18.61
CA ARG A 574 -63.79 -29.05 18.35
C ARG A 574 -64.42 -29.78 19.55
N LYS A 575 -65.05 -29.02 20.47
CA LYS A 575 -66.10 -29.38 21.44
C LYS A 575 -66.46 -28.07 22.15
N ASP A 576 -67.71 -27.68 22.39
CA ASP A 576 -68.93 -28.47 22.54
C ASP A 576 -70.15 -27.96 21.76
N ARG A 577 -71.10 -28.88 21.53
CA ARG A 577 -72.47 -28.60 21.11
C ARG A 577 -73.41 -29.04 22.24
N LEU A 578 -73.87 -28.12 23.09
CA LEU A 578 -75.13 -28.20 23.87
C LEU A 578 -75.31 -27.00 24.83
N ARG A 579 -76.58 -26.65 25.12
CA ARG A 579 -77.09 -25.67 26.11
C ARG A 579 -76.71 -24.19 25.85
N LYS A 580 -77.70 -23.30 25.63
CA LYS A 580 -78.58 -22.60 26.60
C LYS A 580 -77.82 -21.48 27.34
N GLU A 581 -78.14 -20.22 27.05
CA GLU A 581 -79.18 -19.42 27.74
C GLU A 581 -78.88 -19.27 29.24
N ASP A 582 -78.24 -18.17 29.66
CA ASP A 582 -78.94 -16.98 30.18
C ASP A 582 -77.97 -15.78 30.42
N LYS A 583 -78.56 -14.57 30.63
CA LYS A 583 -78.25 -13.47 31.59
C LYS A 583 -76.83 -13.33 32.25
N VAL A 584 -76.32 -12.15 32.68
CA VAL A 584 -76.87 -10.77 32.76
C VAL A 584 -75.73 -9.72 32.81
N GLU A 585 -76.10 -8.42 32.82
CA GLU A 585 -75.22 -7.26 33.03
C GLU A 585 -74.50 -7.24 34.40
N THR A 586 -73.28 -6.67 34.44
CA THR A 586 -72.85 -5.53 35.30
C THR A 586 -71.32 -5.39 35.12
N ALA A 587 -70.70 -4.23 34.82
CA ALA A 587 -70.93 -2.82 35.15
C ALA A 587 -70.49 -2.43 36.58
N GLY A 588 -69.39 -1.67 36.69
CA GLY A 588 -69.13 -0.81 37.84
C GLY A 588 -67.67 -0.68 38.30
N LYS A 589 -67.17 0.57 38.24
CA LYS A 589 -66.34 1.24 39.26
C LYS A 589 -64.88 0.77 39.41
N GLU A 590 -63.89 1.65 39.21
CA GLU A 590 -63.37 2.71 40.14
C GLU A 590 -62.56 2.08 41.30
N ASP A 591 -61.40 2.59 41.72
CA ASP A 591 -60.73 3.84 41.34
C ASP A 591 -59.20 3.79 41.54
N GLU A 592 -58.52 4.91 41.28
CA GLU A 592 -57.30 5.48 41.94
C GLU A 592 -56.27 4.60 42.73
N SER A 593 -54.96 4.93 42.80
CA SER A 593 -54.14 5.94 42.10
C SER A 593 -52.62 5.76 42.41
N PHE A 594 -51.78 6.58 41.74
CA PHE A 594 -50.47 7.10 42.16
C PHE A 594 -49.20 6.21 42.33
N SER A 595 -48.08 6.75 41.80
CA SER A 595 -46.66 6.48 42.16
C SER A 595 -46.08 5.07 41.97
N LEU A 596 -44.81 4.80 41.65
CA LEU A 596 -43.64 5.44 41.02
C LEU A 596 -42.42 4.58 41.44
N PHE A 597 -41.55 4.21 40.49
CA PHE A 597 -40.12 3.92 40.70
C PHE A 597 -39.63 2.77 41.65
N ARG A 598 -39.49 1.57 41.04
CA ARG A 598 -38.17 1.00 40.62
C ARG A 598 -37.14 0.57 41.71
N ARG A 599 -36.90 -0.78 41.76
CA ARG A 599 -35.80 -1.53 42.44
C ARG A 599 -35.96 -1.62 43.98
N LYS A 600 -35.46 -2.63 44.70
CA LYS A 600 -34.37 -3.62 44.42
C LYS A 600 -34.46 -4.83 45.39
N LYS A 601 -34.12 -6.07 44.94
CA LYS A 601 -33.73 -7.25 45.78
C LYS A 601 -34.83 -7.81 46.72
N SER A 602 -34.76 -9.04 47.28
CA SER A 602 -33.89 -10.23 47.08
C SER A 602 -34.47 -11.50 47.78
N ARG A 603 -33.82 -12.66 47.57
CA ARG A 603 -33.89 -13.91 48.39
C ARG A 603 -35.18 -14.74 48.20
N ASN A 604 -35.21 -16.05 48.47
CA ASN A 604 -34.29 -16.96 49.20
C ASN A 604 -34.05 -18.29 48.42
N ARG A 605 -32.88 -18.96 48.55
CA ARG A 605 -32.62 -20.28 49.22
C ARG A 605 -33.50 -21.46 48.75
N THR A 606 -33.03 -22.72 48.57
CA THR A 606 -31.77 -23.45 48.93
C THR A 606 -31.60 -24.67 47.99
N GLY A 607 -30.49 -25.43 47.90
CA GLY A 607 -29.20 -25.46 48.63
C GLY A 607 -28.08 -26.13 47.79
N MET A 608 -26.81 -26.08 48.25
CA MET A 608 -26.04 -27.20 48.85
C MET A 608 -25.70 -28.37 47.91
N ARG A 609 -24.47 -28.92 47.82
CA ARG A 609 -23.19 -28.78 48.60
C ARG A 609 -22.02 -28.52 47.59
N GLY A 610 -20.82 -28.05 47.92
CA GLY A 610 -20.11 -27.83 49.19
C GLY A 610 -19.01 -28.88 49.44
N ALA A 611 -17.75 -28.58 49.82
CA ALA A 611 -17.08 -27.27 50.03
C ALA A 611 -15.52 -27.39 50.06
N ALA A 612 -14.86 -26.25 50.30
CA ALA A 612 -13.43 -25.98 50.67
C ALA A 612 -12.67 -27.09 51.44
N ALA A 613 -11.37 -27.31 51.30
CA ALA A 613 -10.18 -26.42 51.30
C ALA A 613 -9.77 -25.88 52.70
N PHE A 614 -8.46 -25.92 53.01
CA PHE A 614 -7.85 -25.38 54.25
C PHE A 614 -6.41 -24.90 53.99
N GLN A 615 -5.81 -24.17 54.95
CA GLN A 615 -4.53 -23.45 54.79
C GLN A 615 -3.52 -23.69 55.92
N ALA A 616 -2.24 -23.55 55.56
CA ALA A 616 -1.12 -23.01 56.37
C ALA A 616 -0.60 -23.80 57.60
N ALA A 617 0.59 -23.37 58.06
CA ALA A 617 1.49 -24.00 59.03
C ALA A 617 2.10 -25.35 58.55
N GLU A 618 3.28 -25.78 58.99
CA GLU A 618 4.22 -25.21 59.99
C GLU A 618 5.69 -25.35 59.50
N ALA A 619 6.68 -24.99 60.32
CA ALA A 619 8.10 -25.02 60.00
C ALA A 619 8.96 -25.68 61.11
N ALA A 620 10.26 -25.85 60.81
CA ALA A 620 11.38 -26.22 61.70
C ALA A 620 11.76 -27.71 61.85
N ILE A 621 13.01 -27.90 62.34
CA ILE A 621 13.68 -29.14 62.80
C ILE A 621 14.14 -30.11 61.67
N GLU A 622 15.37 -30.67 61.66
CA GLU A 622 16.74 -30.19 61.97
C GLU A 622 17.77 -31.29 61.57
N GLY A 623 19.08 -31.01 61.70
CA GLY A 623 20.19 -31.94 61.40
C GLY A 623 20.80 -31.72 59.99
N SER A 624 22.02 -31.20 59.83
CA SER A 624 23.35 -31.75 60.19
C SER A 624 23.82 -32.83 59.21
N ASP A 625 25.10 -32.88 58.79
CA ASP A 625 26.30 -32.33 59.44
C ASP A 625 27.09 -31.29 58.63
N LYS A 626 28.06 -30.67 59.32
CA LYS A 626 29.19 -29.94 58.74
C LYS A 626 30.38 -30.90 58.65
N ASP A 627 31.33 -30.57 57.77
CA ASP A 627 32.74 -30.62 58.18
C ASP A 627 33.50 -29.42 57.63
N THR A 628 34.60 -29.06 58.31
CA THR A 628 35.47 -27.90 58.06
C THR A 628 36.93 -28.30 58.33
N VAL A 629 37.87 -27.34 58.39
CA VAL A 629 39.32 -27.52 58.67
C VAL A 629 40.16 -27.91 57.43
N ASP A 630 41.30 -27.28 57.12
CA ASP A 630 41.83 -25.92 57.42
C ASP A 630 43.00 -25.60 56.48
N GLY A 631 43.41 -24.33 56.42
CA GLY A 631 44.82 -23.93 56.23
C GLY A 631 45.41 -23.97 54.81
N ASP A 632 46.43 -23.16 54.48
CA ASP A 632 46.97 -22.04 55.27
C ASP A 632 47.63 -20.96 54.38
N SER A 633 47.95 -19.83 55.01
CA SER A 633 48.51 -18.61 54.41
C SER A 633 49.91 -18.77 53.80
N ASP A 634 50.26 -17.87 52.85
CA ASP A 634 51.34 -16.91 53.13
C ASP A 634 51.27 -15.63 52.26
N SER A 635 52.15 -14.65 52.52
CA SER A 635 52.19 -13.35 51.80
C SER A 635 53.64 -12.88 51.49
N PRO A 636 53.99 -11.56 51.50
CA PRO A 636 54.08 -10.79 50.25
C PRO A 636 55.46 -10.12 49.99
N GLU A 637 55.75 -9.70 48.75
CA GLU A 637 56.66 -8.60 48.36
C GLU A 637 56.68 -8.41 46.80
N ALA A 638 57.34 -7.43 46.17
CA ALA A 638 57.20 -5.96 46.28
C ALA A 638 57.97 -5.20 45.15
N ASP A 639 57.52 -3.96 44.88
CA ASP A 639 58.33 -2.79 44.46
C ASP A 639 58.82 -2.56 42.99
N LYS A 640 59.14 -1.27 42.73
CA LYS A 640 59.99 -0.64 41.69
C LYS A 640 59.39 -0.28 40.32
N ARG A 641 58.95 0.99 40.24
CA ARG A 641 59.08 1.86 39.05
C ARG A 641 60.55 2.26 38.83
N PRO A 642 60.93 2.82 37.66
CA PRO A 642 61.04 4.29 37.61
C PRO A 642 60.53 4.94 36.29
N ARG A 643 60.74 6.26 36.15
CA ARG A 643 60.34 7.12 35.01
C ARG A 643 61.57 7.72 34.30
N ALA A 644 61.32 8.36 33.13
CA ALA A 644 62.20 9.25 32.35
C ALA A 644 63.13 8.54 31.32
N ALA A 645 63.63 9.19 30.26
CA ALA A 645 63.70 10.64 29.99
C ALA A 645 63.50 11.08 28.52
N ARG A 646 63.52 12.41 28.31
CA ARG A 646 63.27 13.16 27.05
C ARG A 646 64.38 13.03 25.97
N ARG A 647 63.99 13.15 24.69
CA ARG A 647 64.57 13.99 23.59
C ARG A 647 63.48 14.10 22.49
N ARG A 648 62.99 15.24 21.97
CA ARG A 648 63.55 16.49 21.36
C ARG A 648 64.12 16.31 19.92
N GLY A 649 63.56 17.10 18.99
CA GLY A 649 63.78 17.08 17.53
C GLY A 649 62.42 16.95 16.82
N ALA A 650 61.68 17.97 16.36
CA ALA A 650 61.97 19.29 15.76
C ALA A 650 62.34 19.23 14.26
N GLY A 651 61.45 19.67 13.37
CA GLY A 651 61.73 19.79 11.92
C GLY A 651 60.50 19.87 10.98
N GLN A 652 60.19 21.08 10.51
CA GLN A 652 59.71 21.45 9.16
C GLN A 652 58.42 20.85 8.52
N ARG A 653 57.53 21.80 8.16
CA ARG A 653 56.59 21.84 7.01
C ARG A 653 56.98 23.09 6.17
N PRO A 654 56.45 23.32 4.95
CA PRO A 654 56.08 22.42 3.84
C PRO A 654 56.95 22.83 2.60
N PRO A 655 56.53 22.91 1.30
CA PRO A 655 55.25 23.39 0.73
C PRO A 655 54.55 22.41 -0.25
N GLY A 656 53.30 22.72 -0.60
CA GLY A 656 52.39 21.81 -1.30
C GLY A 656 52.43 21.81 -2.84
N ARG A 657 51.56 20.96 -3.37
CA ARG A 657 50.74 21.19 -4.57
C ARG A 657 49.36 20.56 -4.35
#